data_AF-A0A7Y8MJ14-F1
#
_entry.id   AF-A0A7Y8MJ14-F1
#
_cell.length_a   1.000
_cell.length_b   1.000
_cell.length_c   1.000
_cell.angle_alpha   90.00
_cell.angle_beta   90.00
_cell.angle_gamma   90.00
#
_symmetry.space_group_name_H-M   'P 1'
#
loop_
_entity.id
_entity.type
_entity.pdbx_description
1 polymer ?
#
loop_
_entity_poly.entity_id
_entity_poly.type
_entity_poly.pdbx_seq_one_letter_code
_entity_poly.pdbx_strand_id
1 'polypeptide(L)'
;MSTLTSIIHTGLTALQASQSGLKVAAQNVANANTPGYVRTEIHFSPLNQWGTASGVDFGVITRAADRFLAAASFTAEAMRGGADARAELLARAQSSFGDPTQDTSLFASFDKVWDAFVELGVDPSSALRRDGAVSALQSLFTHIGAVSQDVQALISEADERVAAAVVEAQDLIDQIAALNKEIRLTKNAGADASAVENEQSALIDKLSALMDIRVAPVLEGGVHVRTAGGAQLVGEEAAAISYTASGVPFAAHTAISYAVGQGAPSNLEAFLQSGEIKGLIDVRDGELRQLAESLGGLAAELADALNAAHNENVSYPPAGELVGRQTGLLASDALNFSGETIIGVVDSDGVLAQRLTIDFDAGLITAESPAGSFAFSNTIASLTSALDLALGAASTGGDADFTAGRLSLSVGNGGGLVVQQSATDPSARAGRGFAHFFGLNDLAARETPLFFESGGAASDAHGLLAGGEMSFVVTTASGRVAATPTLAIAGALTNPGSSWNNLVAALNDATTGLGQYATFSYDSSVGRIGWTAKPGFELALSGDTTARGATGVSVSSLFGLGPQAGAARAVEIAVDSDIAADPALLAVARPNLSAAIGDVVIEAGDNRGANALAAARDASRQFTASGVMTAQTTSLSVYVSRFAGAVGRLASDAERASAGAAALSLAAADRRAQVEGVSIDDELVRMTTFQNAYAAASRLIQAAAEMYEILVNLGRY
;
A
#
# COMPACT_ATOMS: atom_id res chain seq x y z
N MET A 1 -64.73 52.22 -19.72
CA MET A 1 -63.46 52.41 -18.97
C MET A 1 -63.03 51.11 -18.28
N SER A 2 -63.74 50.58 -17.28
CA SER A 2 -63.39 49.34 -16.55
C SER A 2 -63.06 48.12 -17.44
N THR A 3 -63.87 47.87 -18.47
CA THR A 3 -63.67 46.74 -19.41
C THR A 3 -62.42 46.90 -20.30
N LEU A 4 -62.07 48.13 -20.69
CA LEU A 4 -60.90 48.40 -21.52
C LEU A 4 -59.60 48.29 -20.72
N THR A 5 -59.63 48.76 -19.47
CA THR A 5 -58.51 48.61 -18.52
C THR A 5 -58.23 47.13 -18.23
N SER A 6 -59.26 46.29 -18.11
CA SER A 6 -59.12 44.83 -17.96
C SER A 6 -58.49 44.16 -19.19
N ILE A 7 -58.84 44.58 -20.41
CA ILE A 7 -58.24 44.07 -21.65
C ILE A 7 -56.76 44.46 -21.75
N ILE A 8 -56.42 45.72 -21.45
CA ILE A 8 -55.02 46.19 -21.44
C ILE A 8 -54.21 45.45 -20.38
N HIS A 9 -54.78 45.24 -19.19
CA HIS A 9 -54.12 44.52 -18.12
C HIS A 9 -53.90 43.03 -18.46
N THR A 10 -54.88 42.38 -19.09
CA THR A 10 -54.76 41.00 -19.59
C THR A 10 -53.71 40.91 -20.70
N GLY A 11 -53.68 41.87 -21.63
CA GLY A 11 -52.67 41.95 -22.68
C GLY A 11 -51.26 42.17 -22.11
N LEU A 12 -51.11 43.05 -21.12
CA LEU A 12 -49.82 43.35 -20.48
C LEU A 12 -49.27 42.12 -19.73
N THR A 13 -50.11 41.47 -18.94
CA THR A 13 -49.71 40.28 -18.17
C THR A 13 -49.39 39.09 -19.10
N ALA A 14 -50.15 38.91 -20.18
CA ALA A 14 -49.83 37.92 -21.22
C ALA A 14 -48.52 38.22 -21.97
N LEU A 15 -48.22 39.51 -22.23
CA LEU A 15 -46.99 39.94 -22.88
C LEU A 15 -45.76 39.67 -21.99
N GLN A 16 -45.84 40.02 -20.71
CA GLN A 16 -44.80 39.74 -19.71
C GLN A 16 -44.58 38.24 -19.53
N ALA A 17 -45.66 37.46 -19.41
CA ALA A 17 -45.61 36.00 -19.33
C ALA A 17 -44.92 35.37 -20.56
N SER A 18 -45.26 35.84 -21.76
CA SER A 18 -44.64 35.37 -23.02
C SER A 18 -43.17 35.76 -23.12
N GLN A 19 -42.79 36.96 -22.69
CA GLN A 19 -41.39 37.41 -22.66
C GLN A 19 -40.55 36.57 -21.69
N SER A 20 -41.11 36.24 -20.52
CA SER A 20 -40.46 35.37 -19.53
C SER A 20 -40.30 33.95 -20.07
N GLY A 21 -41.34 33.39 -20.68
CA GLY A 21 -41.28 32.08 -21.35
C GLY A 21 -40.24 32.04 -22.47
N LEU A 22 -40.14 33.09 -23.29
CA LEU A 22 -39.09 33.21 -24.31
C LEU A 22 -37.69 33.21 -23.72
N LYS A 23 -37.49 33.91 -22.60
CA LYS A 23 -36.20 33.97 -21.90
C LYS A 23 -35.81 32.59 -21.37
N VAL A 24 -36.73 31.89 -20.70
CA VAL A 24 -36.50 30.52 -20.18
C VAL A 24 -36.14 29.57 -21.32
N ALA A 25 -36.92 29.61 -22.40
CA ALA A 25 -36.67 28.76 -23.56
C ALA A 25 -35.33 29.04 -24.23
N ALA A 26 -35.00 30.32 -24.46
CA ALA A 26 -33.71 30.73 -25.00
C ALA A 26 -32.54 30.31 -24.09
N GLN A 27 -32.71 30.41 -22.77
CA GLN A 27 -31.69 29.98 -21.80
C GLN A 27 -31.47 28.47 -21.84
N ASN A 28 -32.54 27.68 -21.90
CA ASN A 28 -32.46 26.22 -22.04
C ASN A 28 -31.75 25.85 -23.35
N VAL A 29 -32.12 26.43 -24.49
CA VAL A 29 -31.44 26.19 -25.78
C VAL A 29 -29.96 26.57 -25.70
N ALA A 30 -29.63 27.72 -25.11
CA ALA A 30 -28.25 28.18 -24.98
C ALA A 30 -27.39 27.24 -24.14
N ASN A 31 -27.98 26.55 -23.16
CA ASN A 31 -27.29 25.62 -22.26
C ASN A 31 -27.58 24.14 -22.56
N ALA A 32 -28.22 23.83 -23.69
CA ALA A 32 -28.61 22.46 -24.02
C ALA A 32 -27.41 21.50 -24.10
N ASN A 33 -26.23 22.02 -24.44
CA ASN A 33 -24.97 21.27 -24.51
C ASN A 33 -24.07 21.47 -23.28
N THR A 34 -24.52 22.20 -22.25
CA THR A 34 -23.77 22.38 -21.01
C THR A 34 -23.95 21.14 -20.13
N PRO A 35 -22.89 20.37 -19.82
CA PRO A 35 -23.01 19.19 -18.96
C PRO A 35 -23.61 19.54 -17.58
N GLY A 36 -24.50 18.69 -17.08
CA GLY A 36 -25.15 18.89 -15.77
C GLY A 36 -26.23 19.98 -15.73
N TYR A 37 -26.51 20.67 -16.85
CA TYR A 37 -27.59 21.65 -16.91
C TYR A 37 -28.95 20.98 -16.78
N VAL A 38 -29.76 21.46 -15.83
CA VAL A 38 -31.14 21.01 -15.66
C VAL A 38 -32.08 22.02 -16.33
N ARG A 39 -32.97 21.50 -17.17
CA ARG A 39 -34.01 22.28 -17.84
C ARG A 39 -34.85 23.05 -16.83
N THR A 40 -35.10 24.31 -17.13
CA THR A 40 -36.02 25.15 -16.35
C THR A 40 -37.38 25.24 -17.05
N GLU A 41 -38.45 25.27 -16.27
CA GLU A 41 -39.82 25.37 -16.75
C GLU A 41 -40.54 26.51 -16.05
N ILE A 42 -41.45 27.15 -16.78
CA ILE A 42 -42.26 28.24 -16.28
C ILE A 42 -43.71 27.77 -16.16
N HIS A 43 -44.29 27.96 -14.97
CA HIS A 43 -45.69 27.60 -14.71
C HIS A 43 -46.56 28.85 -14.75
N PHE A 44 -47.52 28.88 -15.67
CA PHE A 44 -48.48 29.97 -15.76
C PHE A 44 -49.72 29.69 -14.91
N SER A 45 -50.18 30.68 -14.15
CA SER A 45 -51.40 30.60 -13.35
C SER A 45 -52.38 31.72 -13.75
N PRO A 46 -53.68 31.44 -13.84
CA PRO A 46 -54.66 32.49 -14.15
C PRO A 46 -54.76 33.49 -13.00
N LEU A 47 -54.68 34.80 -13.31
CA LEU A 47 -54.96 35.87 -12.35
C LEU A 47 -56.47 35.98 -12.16
N ASN A 48 -56.95 35.54 -11.00
CA ASN A 48 -58.36 35.64 -10.63
C ASN A 48 -58.57 36.82 -9.69
N GLN A 49 -59.34 37.82 -10.14
CA GLN A 49 -59.79 38.92 -9.29
C GLN A 49 -61.32 38.86 -9.18
N TRP A 50 -61.82 38.59 -7.96
CA TRP A 50 -63.26 38.51 -7.65
C TRP A 50 -64.09 37.62 -8.61
N GLY A 51 -63.62 36.40 -8.89
CA GLY A 51 -64.37 35.40 -9.67
C GLY A 51 -64.40 35.64 -11.19
N THR A 52 -63.66 36.63 -11.69
CA THR A 52 -63.46 36.86 -13.13
C THR A 52 -61.96 36.74 -13.46
N ALA A 53 -61.61 35.95 -14.47
CA ALA A 53 -60.22 35.82 -14.93
C ALA A 53 -59.78 37.14 -15.59
N SER A 54 -58.71 37.76 -15.11
CA SER A 54 -58.27 39.10 -15.50
C SER A 54 -56.77 39.16 -15.86
N GLY A 55 -56.21 38.07 -16.38
CA GLY A 55 -54.82 38.00 -16.83
C GLY A 55 -54.17 36.64 -16.56
N VAL A 56 -52.87 36.58 -16.80
CA VAL A 56 -52.02 35.42 -16.48
C VAL A 56 -50.84 35.90 -15.66
N ASP A 57 -50.65 35.33 -14.48
CA ASP A 57 -49.40 35.49 -13.75
C ASP A 57 -48.41 34.43 -14.23
N PHE A 58 -47.16 34.83 -14.40
CA PHE A 58 -46.11 33.85 -14.58
C PHE A 58 -45.61 33.48 -13.18
N GLY A 59 -45.85 32.24 -12.79
CA GLY A 59 -45.38 31.71 -11.52
C GLY A 59 -43.86 31.61 -11.47
N VAL A 60 -43.37 30.98 -10.40
CA VAL A 60 -41.94 30.79 -10.19
C VAL A 60 -41.36 29.86 -11.27
N ILE A 61 -40.18 30.20 -11.79
CA ILE A 61 -39.40 29.32 -12.66
C ILE A 61 -38.88 28.16 -11.80
N THR A 62 -39.16 26.93 -12.21
CA THR A 62 -38.75 25.72 -11.49
C THR A 62 -37.81 24.89 -12.34
N ARG A 63 -36.93 24.12 -11.70
CA ARG A 63 -36.07 23.15 -12.38
C ARG A 63 -36.83 21.84 -12.55
N ALA A 64 -36.73 21.22 -13.73
CA ALA A 64 -37.23 19.87 -13.99
C ALA A 64 -36.27 18.80 -13.43
N ALA A 65 -35.85 18.97 -12.17
CA ALA A 65 -34.90 18.09 -11.49
C ALA A 65 -35.60 16.90 -10.83
N ASP A 66 -35.06 15.69 -10.99
CA ASP A 66 -35.46 14.51 -10.24
C ASP A 66 -34.35 14.12 -9.26
N ARG A 67 -34.61 14.39 -7.98
CA ARG A 67 -33.67 14.10 -6.89
C ARG A 67 -33.26 12.63 -6.78
N PHE A 68 -34.12 11.70 -7.17
CA PHE A 68 -33.81 10.27 -7.08
C PHE A 68 -32.88 9.85 -8.22
N LEU A 69 -33.10 10.40 -9.42
CA LEU A 69 -32.19 10.20 -10.55
C LEU A 69 -30.84 10.89 -10.29
N ALA A 70 -30.83 12.10 -9.74
CA ALA A 70 -29.60 12.78 -9.32
C ALA A 70 -28.84 11.96 -8.26
N ALA A 71 -29.53 11.46 -7.23
CA ALA A 71 -28.90 10.61 -6.20
C ALA A 71 -28.34 9.30 -6.77
N ALA A 72 -29.03 8.68 -7.74
CA ALA A 72 -28.53 7.50 -8.45
C ALA A 72 -27.29 7.83 -9.28
N SER A 73 -27.29 8.98 -9.98
CA SER A 73 -26.15 9.51 -10.74
C SER A 73 -24.93 9.73 -9.85
N PHE A 74 -25.08 10.42 -8.72
CA PHE A 74 -23.98 10.68 -7.78
C PHE A 74 -23.38 9.37 -7.23
N THR A 75 -24.23 8.39 -6.90
CA THR A 75 -23.76 7.10 -6.39
C THR A 75 -22.98 6.33 -7.46
N ALA A 76 -23.48 6.33 -8.70
CA ALA A 76 -22.83 5.64 -9.81
C ALA A 76 -21.50 6.31 -10.20
N GLU A 77 -21.43 7.64 -10.17
CA GLU A 77 -20.19 8.37 -10.48
C GLU A 77 -19.13 8.17 -9.38
N ALA A 78 -19.51 8.17 -8.10
CA ALA A 78 -18.59 7.85 -7.02
C ALA A 78 -18.02 6.43 -7.15
N MET A 79 -18.87 5.45 -7.47
CA MET A 79 -18.41 4.08 -7.73
C MET A 79 -17.43 4.02 -8.91
N ARG A 80 -17.71 4.78 -9.97
CA ARG A 80 -16.84 4.86 -11.15
C ARG A 80 -15.50 5.50 -10.81
N GLY A 81 -15.47 6.66 -10.16
CA GLY A 81 -14.23 7.34 -9.77
C GLY A 81 -13.31 6.46 -8.92
N GLY A 82 -13.88 5.74 -7.95
CA GLY A 82 -13.12 4.79 -7.14
C GLY A 82 -12.61 3.59 -7.94
N ALA A 83 -13.45 2.99 -8.79
CA ALA A 83 -13.06 1.80 -9.57
C ALA A 83 -12.02 2.12 -10.66
N ASP A 84 -12.13 3.28 -11.31
CA ASP A 84 -11.19 3.74 -12.34
C ASP A 84 -9.80 3.98 -11.73
N ALA A 85 -9.72 4.68 -10.59
CA ALA A 85 -8.46 4.89 -9.88
C ALA A 85 -7.78 3.57 -9.46
N ARG A 86 -8.58 2.60 -8.99
CA ARG A 86 -8.07 1.27 -8.63
C ARG A 86 -7.57 0.49 -9.85
N ALA A 87 -8.36 0.45 -10.92
CA ALA A 87 -8.00 -0.27 -12.14
C ALA A 87 -6.72 0.29 -12.78
N GLU A 88 -6.59 1.62 -12.86
CA GLU A 88 -5.43 2.28 -13.44
C GLU A 88 -4.12 1.90 -12.72
N LEU A 89 -4.08 2.06 -11.39
CA LEU A 89 -2.89 1.80 -10.60
C LEU A 89 -2.53 0.31 -10.57
N LEU A 90 -3.52 -0.59 -10.48
CA LEU A 90 -3.28 -2.03 -10.46
C LEU A 90 -2.88 -2.59 -11.83
N ALA A 91 -3.38 -2.03 -12.93
CA ALA A 91 -2.90 -2.36 -14.27
C ALA A 91 -1.43 -1.96 -14.46
N ARG A 92 -1.03 -0.78 -13.97
CA ARG A 92 0.38 -0.33 -13.98
C ARG A 92 1.26 -1.20 -13.09
N ALA A 93 0.78 -1.58 -11.91
CA ALA A 93 1.49 -2.53 -11.05
C ALA A 93 1.69 -3.87 -11.77
N GLN A 94 0.64 -4.46 -12.36
CA GLN A 94 0.74 -5.70 -13.13
C GLN A 94 1.71 -5.58 -14.32
N SER A 95 1.71 -4.45 -15.01
CA SER A 95 2.66 -4.19 -16.10
C SER A 95 4.12 -4.18 -15.64
N SER A 96 4.41 -3.75 -14.40
CA SER A 96 5.77 -3.81 -13.84
C SER A 96 6.25 -5.26 -13.64
N PHE A 97 5.36 -6.17 -13.21
CA PHE A 97 5.68 -7.61 -13.14
C PHE A 97 5.84 -8.27 -14.52
N GLY A 98 5.26 -7.67 -15.57
CA GLY A 98 5.28 -8.15 -16.94
C GLY A 98 4.22 -9.21 -17.24
N ASP A 99 4.10 -9.57 -18.52
CA ASP A 99 3.25 -10.67 -18.99
C ASP A 99 4.01 -12.01 -18.79
N PRO A 100 3.45 -12.98 -18.04
CA PRO A 100 4.09 -14.28 -17.80
C PRO A 100 4.44 -15.07 -19.07
N THR A 101 3.85 -14.74 -20.22
CA THR A 101 4.15 -15.36 -21.51
C THR A 101 5.35 -14.75 -22.24
N GLN A 102 5.90 -13.65 -21.72
CA GLN A 102 7.02 -12.92 -22.31
C GLN A 102 8.32 -13.21 -21.56
N ASP A 103 9.41 -13.34 -22.32
CA ASP A 103 10.77 -13.61 -21.81
C ASP A 103 11.35 -12.45 -20.96
N THR A 104 10.70 -11.28 -21.00
CA THR A 104 11.09 -10.08 -20.24
C THR A 104 10.38 -9.97 -18.89
N SER A 105 9.46 -10.89 -18.56
CA SER A 105 8.76 -10.85 -17.28
C SER A 105 9.67 -11.19 -16.11
N LEU A 106 9.28 -10.75 -14.92
CA LEU A 106 9.93 -11.17 -13.68
C LEU A 106 9.94 -12.69 -13.58
N PHE A 107 8.83 -13.35 -13.93
CA PHE A 107 8.65 -14.80 -13.83
C PHE A 107 9.57 -15.58 -14.77
N ALA A 108 9.77 -15.11 -16.01
CA ALA A 108 10.75 -15.71 -16.91
C ALA A 108 12.20 -15.57 -16.41
N SER A 109 12.49 -14.51 -15.63
CA SER A 109 13.80 -14.31 -15.01
C SER A 109 14.09 -15.34 -13.92
N PHE A 110 13.06 -15.86 -13.24
CA PHE A 110 13.21 -17.03 -12.36
C PHE A 110 13.70 -18.21 -13.18
N ASP A 111 12.96 -18.65 -14.21
CA ASP A 111 13.32 -19.83 -15.00
C ASP A 111 14.76 -19.80 -15.54
N LYS A 112 15.23 -18.63 -16.02
CA LYS A 112 16.61 -18.44 -16.48
C LYS A 112 17.68 -18.73 -15.41
N VAL A 113 17.42 -18.38 -14.14
CA VAL A 113 18.34 -18.68 -13.03
C VAL A 113 18.46 -20.19 -12.82
N TRP A 114 17.35 -20.91 -12.86
CA TRP A 114 17.40 -22.37 -12.69
C TRP A 114 18.03 -23.08 -13.88
N ASP A 115 17.75 -22.62 -15.10
CA ASP A 115 18.44 -23.13 -16.29
C ASP A 115 19.96 -22.94 -16.16
N ALA A 116 20.40 -21.78 -15.66
CA ALA A 116 21.81 -21.52 -15.41
C ALA A 116 22.42 -22.44 -14.33
N PHE A 117 21.69 -22.77 -13.26
CA PHE A 117 22.16 -23.74 -12.26
C PHE A 117 22.20 -25.18 -12.79
N VAL A 118 21.24 -25.57 -13.63
CA VAL A 118 21.25 -26.88 -14.30
C VAL A 118 22.46 -26.98 -15.23
N GLU A 119 22.72 -25.95 -16.03
CA GLU A 119 23.91 -25.88 -16.88
C GLU A 119 25.19 -25.90 -16.04
N LEU A 120 25.25 -25.21 -14.91
CA LEU A 120 26.39 -25.27 -14.00
C LEU A 120 26.64 -26.69 -13.47
N GLY A 121 25.59 -27.47 -13.21
CA GLY A 121 25.70 -28.86 -12.78
C GLY A 121 26.31 -29.82 -13.82
N VAL A 122 26.31 -29.44 -15.11
CA VAL A 122 26.94 -30.23 -16.19
C VAL A 122 28.46 -30.13 -16.14
N ASP A 123 28.99 -28.92 -15.88
CA ASP A 123 30.42 -28.67 -15.74
C ASP A 123 30.67 -27.58 -14.68
N PRO A 124 30.78 -27.97 -13.39
CA PRO A 124 30.97 -27.04 -12.29
C PRO A 124 32.38 -26.43 -12.27
N SER A 125 33.33 -26.94 -13.06
CA SER A 125 34.68 -26.39 -13.16
C SER A 125 34.78 -25.22 -14.16
N SER A 126 33.73 -25.02 -14.98
CA SER A 126 33.70 -23.97 -15.99
C SER A 126 33.47 -22.58 -15.39
N ALA A 127 34.49 -21.72 -15.47
CA ALA A 127 34.38 -20.31 -15.07
C ALA A 127 33.24 -19.58 -15.79
N LEU A 128 33.01 -19.89 -17.08
CA LEU A 128 31.94 -19.28 -17.87
C LEU A 128 30.55 -19.66 -17.35
N ARG A 129 30.34 -20.90 -16.92
CA ARG A 129 29.04 -21.34 -16.37
C ARG A 129 28.79 -20.76 -14.99
N ARG A 130 29.84 -20.64 -14.16
CA ARG A 130 29.76 -19.95 -12.85
C ARG A 130 29.39 -18.48 -13.02
N ASP A 131 30.08 -17.78 -13.90
CA ASP A 131 29.78 -16.38 -14.26
C ASP A 131 28.34 -16.22 -14.80
N GLY A 132 27.91 -17.12 -15.68
CA GLY A 132 26.54 -17.14 -16.19
C GLY A 132 25.48 -17.34 -15.11
N ALA A 133 25.71 -18.24 -14.15
CA ALA A 133 24.79 -18.48 -13.03
C ALA A 133 24.71 -17.27 -12.08
N VAL A 134 25.86 -16.69 -11.71
CA VAL A 134 25.92 -15.48 -10.88
C VAL A 134 25.25 -14.29 -11.58
N SER A 135 25.54 -14.08 -12.86
CA SER A 135 24.94 -13.00 -13.66
C SER A 135 23.43 -13.14 -13.81
N ALA A 136 22.92 -14.36 -14.00
CA ALA A 136 21.48 -14.61 -14.06
C ALA A 136 20.82 -14.26 -12.72
N LEU A 137 21.43 -14.65 -11.59
CA LEU A 137 20.90 -14.36 -10.26
C LEU A 137 20.94 -12.85 -9.94
N GLN A 138 22.04 -12.16 -10.28
CA GLN A 138 22.14 -10.70 -10.15
C GLN A 138 21.05 -9.98 -10.96
N SER A 139 20.78 -10.46 -12.18
CA SER A 139 19.73 -9.91 -13.03
C SER A 139 18.35 -10.10 -12.41
N LEU A 140 18.09 -11.27 -11.82
CA LEU A 140 16.84 -11.54 -11.10
C LEU A 140 16.66 -10.62 -9.89
N PHE A 141 17.66 -10.49 -9.02
CA PHE A 141 17.56 -9.60 -7.85
C PHE A 141 17.41 -8.13 -8.24
N THR A 142 18.12 -7.68 -9.28
CA THR A 142 17.95 -6.33 -9.84
C THR A 142 16.52 -6.11 -10.34
N HIS A 143 15.93 -7.11 -11.02
CA HIS A 143 14.56 -7.04 -11.51
C HIS A 143 13.53 -7.03 -10.35
N ILE A 144 13.73 -7.86 -9.31
CA ILE A 144 12.91 -7.84 -8.09
C ILE A 144 12.94 -6.46 -7.43
N GLY A 145 14.14 -5.87 -7.29
CA GLY A 145 14.32 -4.53 -6.73
C GLY A 145 13.62 -3.45 -7.55
N ALA A 146 13.74 -3.50 -8.88
CA ALA A 146 13.06 -2.57 -9.78
C ALA A 146 11.54 -2.63 -9.66
N VAL A 147 10.94 -3.84 -9.67
CA VAL A 147 9.49 -4.00 -9.49
C VAL A 147 9.04 -3.50 -8.12
N SER A 148 9.83 -3.74 -7.07
CA SER A 148 9.52 -3.23 -5.73
C SER A 148 9.55 -1.69 -5.69
N GLN A 149 10.49 -1.06 -6.39
CA GLN A 149 10.59 0.39 -6.48
C GLN A 149 9.42 0.97 -7.29
N ASP A 150 9.01 0.32 -8.38
CA ASP A 150 7.86 0.72 -9.19
C ASP A 150 6.56 0.67 -8.37
N VAL A 151 6.33 -0.42 -7.61
CA VAL A 151 5.16 -0.53 -6.73
C VAL A 151 5.19 0.55 -5.65
N GLN A 152 6.35 0.84 -5.07
CA GLN A 152 6.49 1.92 -4.09
C GLN A 152 6.22 3.30 -4.72
N ALA A 153 6.64 3.53 -5.97
CA ALA A 153 6.35 4.75 -6.70
C ALA A 153 4.84 4.91 -6.95
N LEU A 154 4.13 3.82 -7.27
CA LEU A 154 2.66 3.83 -7.39
C LEU A 154 1.96 4.13 -6.07
N ILE A 155 2.49 3.64 -4.93
CA ILE A 155 1.97 3.97 -3.59
C ILE A 155 2.15 5.47 -3.31
N SER A 156 3.33 6.02 -3.58
CA SER A 156 3.61 7.45 -3.41
C SER A 156 2.76 8.32 -4.35
N GLU A 157 2.56 7.91 -5.61
CA GLU A 157 1.67 8.59 -6.55
C GLU A 157 0.22 8.60 -6.04
N ALA A 158 -0.27 7.47 -5.54
CA ALA A 158 -1.61 7.40 -4.95
C ALA A 158 -1.74 8.34 -3.74
N ASP A 159 -0.71 8.43 -2.89
CA ASP A 159 -0.67 9.34 -1.74
C ASP A 159 -0.77 10.82 -2.15
N GLU A 160 0.00 11.21 -3.17
CA GLU A 160 -0.04 12.56 -3.73
C GLU A 160 -1.39 12.88 -4.40
N ARG A 161 -1.97 11.91 -5.12
CA ARG A 161 -3.30 12.05 -5.73
C ARG A 161 -4.40 12.20 -4.68
N VAL A 162 -4.31 11.49 -3.55
CA VAL A 162 -5.23 11.70 -2.41
C VAL A 162 -5.12 13.13 -1.90
N ALA A 163 -3.91 13.65 -1.72
CA ALA A 163 -3.71 15.04 -1.27
C ALA A 163 -4.33 16.05 -2.25
N ALA A 164 -4.10 15.88 -3.55
CA ALA A 164 -4.67 16.74 -4.57
C ALA A 164 -6.20 16.67 -4.61
N ALA A 165 -6.78 15.45 -4.57
CA ALA A 165 -8.22 15.25 -4.58
C ALA A 165 -8.91 15.81 -3.32
N VAL A 166 -8.27 15.76 -2.16
CA VAL A 166 -8.78 16.39 -0.93
C VAL A 166 -8.80 17.92 -1.04
N VAL A 167 -7.77 18.52 -1.65
CA VAL A 167 -7.74 19.97 -1.92
C VAL A 167 -8.85 20.38 -2.89
N GLU A 168 -9.03 19.63 -3.97
CA GLU A 168 -10.12 19.89 -4.93
C GLU A 168 -11.50 19.72 -4.27
N ALA A 169 -11.69 18.67 -3.47
CA ALA A 169 -12.94 18.46 -2.75
C ALA A 169 -13.22 19.60 -1.77
N GLN A 170 -12.22 20.12 -1.06
CA GLN A 170 -12.37 21.27 -0.17
C GLN A 170 -12.86 22.52 -0.94
N ASP A 171 -12.25 22.82 -2.08
CA ASP A 171 -12.66 23.96 -2.92
C ASP A 171 -14.10 23.82 -3.42
N LEU A 172 -14.50 22.62 -3.87
CA LEU A 172 -15.88 22.33 -4.25
C LEU A 172 -16.86 22.49 -3.08
N ILE A 173 -16.51 22.00 -1.88
CA ILE A 173 -17.32 22.14 -0.66
C ILE A 173 -17.52 23.62 -0.31
N ASP A 174 -16.47 24.43 -0.37
CA ASP A 174 -16.51 25.86 -0.08
C ASP A 174 -17.37 26.62 -1.10
N GLN A 175 -17.23 26.33 -2.39
CA GLN A 175 -18.05 26.93 -3.44
C GLN A 175 -19.53 26.53 -3.31
N ILE A 176 -19.85 25.26 -3.04
CA ILE A 176 -21.23 24.82 -2.80
C ILE A 176 -21.83 25.54 -1.58
N ALA A 177 -21.06 25.73 -0.51
CA ALA A 177 -21.50 26.47 0.68
C ALA A 177 -21.73 27.97 0.40
N ALA A 178 -20.91 28.59 -0.46
CA ALA A 178 -21.10 29.95 -0.93
C ALA A 178 -22.39 30.09 -1.78
N LEU A 179 -22.59 29.19 -2.74
CA LEU A 179 -23.80 29.15 -3.56
C LEU A 179 -25.06 28.90 -2.72
N ASN A 180 -24.98 28.08 -1.67
CA ASN A 180 -26.07 27.91 -0.71
C ASN A 180 -26.50 29.23 -0.07
N LYS A 181 -25.56 30.10 0.31
CA LYS A 181 -25.87 31.42 0.87
C LYS A 181 -26.56 32.30 -0.16
N GLU A 182 -26.06 32.31 -1.40
CA GLU A 182 -26.64 33.06 -2.50
C GLU A 182 -28.06 32.60 -2.86
N ILE A 183 -28.28 31.28 -2.98
CA ILE A 183 -29.60 30.71 -3.27
C ILE A 183 -30.62 31.10 -2.21
N ARG A 184 -30.24 31.04 -0.92
CA ARG A 184 -31.12 31.47 0.18
C ARG A 184 -31.45 32.96 0.11
N LEU A 185 -30.45 33.82 -0.16
CA LEU A 185 -30.67 35.26 -0.31
C LEU A 185 -31.60 35.57 -1.48
N THR A 186 -31.38 34.94 -2.64
CA THR A 186 -32.18 35.12 -3.86
C THR A 186 -33.63 34.65 -3.65
N LYS A 187 -33.83 33.48 -3.02
CA LYS A 187 -35.17 32.96 -2.70
C LYS A 187 -35.90 33.79 -1.65
N ASN A 188 -35.21 34.26 -0.61
CA ASN A 188 -35.79 35.14 0.41
C ASN A 188 -36.20 36.50 -0.16
N ALA A 189 -35.50 36.97 -1.20
CA ALA A 189 -35.89 38.16 -1.96
C ALA A 189 -37.05 37.91 -2.95
N GLY A 190 -37.53 36.67 -3.09
CA GLY A 190 -38.56 36.27 -4.05
C GLY A 190 -38.10 36.22 -5.51
N ALA A 191 -36.78 36.17 -5.75
CA ALA A 191 -36.20 36.12 -7.09
C ALA A 191 -35.92 34.68 -7.56
N ASP A 192 -35.71 34.51 -8.87
CA ASP A 192 -35.36 33.22 -9.48
C ASP A 192 -33.91 32.84 -9.19
N ALA A 193 -33.72 31.66 -8.57
CA ALA A 193 -32.41 31.11 -8.21
C ALA A 193 -31.95 29.97 -9.14
N SER A 194 -32.71 29.64 -10.19
CA SER A 194 -32.49 28.45 -11.02
C SER A 194 -31.10 28.37 -11.66
N ALA A 195 -30.53 29.51 -12.07
CA ALA A 195 -29.18 29.58 -12.62
C ALA A 195 -28.10 29.18 -11.59
N VAL A 196 -28.19 29.73 -10.39
CA VAL A 196 -27.26 29.43 -9.28
C VAL A 196 -27.44 27.99 -8.79
N GLU A 197 -28.67 27.49 -8.80
CA GLU A 197 -28.97 26.08 -8.49
C GLU A 197 -28.39 25.10 -9.53
N ASN A 198 -28.33 25.50 -10.81
CA ASN A 198 -27.69 24.71 -11.87
C ASN A 198 -26.16 24.70 -11.70
N GLU A 199 -25.54 25.84 -11.39
CA GLU A 199 -24.11 25.91 -11.06
C GLU A 199 -23.78 25.03 -9.84
N GLN A 200 -24.60 25.11 -8.79
CA GLN A 200 -24.46 24.26 -7.61
C GLN A 200 -24.57 22.77 -7.97
N SER A 201 -25.52 22.37 -8.83
CA SER A 201 -25.63 20.97 -9.25
C SER A 201 -24.41 20.48 -10.02
N ALA A 202 -23.81 21.33 -10.87
CA ALA A 202 -22.58 20.98 -11.57
C ALA A 202 -21.38 20.81 -10.63
N LEU A 203 -21.27 21.62 -9.56
CA LEU A 203 -20.23 21.43 -8.54
C LEU A 203 -20.44 20.16 -7.71
N ILE A 204 -21.70 19.83 -7.41
CA ILE A 204 -22.07 18.59 -6.72
C ILE A 204 -21.75 17.37 -7.59
N ASP A 205 -22.00 17.44 -8.91
CA ASP A 205 -21.64 16.39 -9.87
C ASP A 205 -20.12 16.13 -9.82
N LYS A 206 -19.30 17.17 -9.84
CA LYS A 206 -17.83 17.04 -9.68
C LYS A 206 -17.43 16.44 -8.34
N LEU A 207 -18.02 16.93 -7.24
CA LEU A 207 -17.73 16.42 -5.89
C LEU A 207 -18.08 14.93 -5.77
N SER A 208 -19.14 14.48 -6.45
CA SER A 208 -19.58 13.08 -6.44
C SER A 208 -18.60 12.13 -7.13
N ALA A 209 -17.76 12.60 -8.05
CA ALA A 209 -16.69 11.78 -8.63
C ALA A 209 -15.55 11.54 -7.62
N LEU A 210 -15.25 12.55 -6.79
CA LEU A 210 -14.16 12.49 -5.81
C LEU A 210 -14.53 11.68 -4.56
N MET A 211 -15.79 11.77 -4.11
CA MET A 211 -16.28 11.08 -2.91
C MET A 211 -17.76 10.74 -3.00
N ASP A 212 -18.19 9.70 -2.28
CA ASP A 212 -19.61 9.40 -2.16
C ASP A 212 -20.37 10.50 -1.40
N ILE A 213 -21.42 11.03 -2.02
CA ILE A 213 -22.25 12.09 -1.42
C ILE A 213 -23.75 11.76 -1.44
N ARG A 214 -24.46 12.35 -0.49
CA ARG A 214 -25.91 12.39 -0.33
C ARG A 214 -26.34 13.84 -0.20
N VAL A 215 -27.26 14.25 -1.05
CA VAL A 215 -27.74 15.63 -1.15
C VAL A 215 -29.19 15.71 -0.67
N ALA A 216 -29.48 16.62 0.25
CA ALA A 216 -30.83 16.86 0.76
C ALA A 216 -31.18 18.36 0.63
N PRO A 217 -32.30 18.72 -0.02
CA PRO A 217 -32.70 20.12 -0.15
C PRO A 217 -33.15 20.72 1.19
N VAL A 218 -32.93 22.02 1.37
CA VAL A 218 -33.38 22.80 2.53
C VAL A 218 -34.60 23.64 2.16
N LEU A 219 -35.59 23.72 3.06
CA LEU A 219 -36.83 24.48 2.86
C LEU A 219 -36.57 25.97 2.55
N GLU A 220 -35.54 26.55 3.18
CA GLU A 220 -35.14 27.96 3.03
C GLU A 220 -34.31 28.23 1.76
N GLY A 221 -33.97 27.19 0.99
CA GLY A 221 -33.10 27.27 -0.19
C GLY A 221 -31.71 26.66 0.04
N GLY A 222 -31.13 26.13 -1.04
CA GLY A 222 -29.86 25.39 -1.01
C GLY A 222 -30.03 23.93 -0.60
N VAL A 223 -28.89 23.28 -0.33
CA VAL A 223 -28.80 21.85 -0.03
C VAL A 223 -27.84 21.56 1.13
N HIS A 224 -28.13 20.50 1.88
CA HIS A 224 -27.15 19.84 2.73
C HIS A 224 -26.47 18.72 1.97
N VAL A 225 -25.13 18.66 2.06
CA VAL A 225 -24.32 17.61 1.47
C VAL A 225 -23.66 16.81 2.59
N ARG A 226 -23.82 15.49 2.57
CA ARG A 226 -23.18 14.56 3.49
C ARG A 226 -22.52 13.43 2.72
N THR A 227 -21.52 12.76 3.29
CA THR A 227 -21.06 11.47 2.73
C THR A 227 -22.12 10.39 2.93
N ALA A 228 -22.02 9.25 2.24
CA ALA A 228 -22.93 8.13 2.49
C ALA A 228 -22.73 7.53 3.89
N GLY A 229 -21.51 7.63 4.45
CA GLY A 229 -21.21 7.29 5.84
C GLY A 229 -21.76 8.28 6.88
N GLY A 230 -22.24 9.46 6.46
CA GLY A 230 -22.95 10.42 7.31
C GLY A 230 -22.12 11.63 7.78
N ALA A 231 -20.87 11.79 7.33
CA ALA A 231 -20.10 13.00 7.60
C ALA A 231 -20.73 14.19 6.87
N GLN A 232 -20.91 15.33 7.54
CA GLN A 232 -21.55 16.50 6.97
C GLN A 232 -20.53 17.42 6.31
N LEU A 233 -20.57 17.52 4.99
CA LEU A 233 -19.63 18.32 4.20
C LEU A 233 -20.12 19.76 4.02
N VAL A 234 -21.41 19.93 3.73
CA VAL A 234 -22.03 21.24 3.56
C VAL A 234 -23.30 21.33 4.41
N GLY A 235 -23.27 22.27 5.36
CA GLY A 235 -24.37 22.60 6.26
C GLY A 235 -24.79 24.06 6.16
N GLU A 236 -24.90 24.71 7.32
CA GLU A 236 -24.85 26.17 7.43
C GLU A 236 -23.45 26.70 7.06
N GLU A 237 -22.42 25.94 7.42
CA GLU A 237 -21.02 26.19 7.12
C GLU A 237 -20.45 25.02 6.28
N ALA A 238 -19.35 25.29 5.57
CA ALA A 238 -18.52 24.27 4.93
C ALA A 238 -17.70 23.53 5.99
N ALA A 239 -17.57 22.22 5.83
CA ALA A 239 -16.60 21.44 6.60
C ALA A 239 -15.18 21.77 6.13
N ALA A 240 -14.23 21.70 7.05
CA ALA A 240 -12.81 21.77 6.74
C ALA A 240 -12.24 20.35 6.66
N ILE A 241 -11.75 19.97 5.49
CA ILE A 241 -11.02 18.74 5.23
C ILE A 241 -9.58 19.06 4.84
N SER A 242 -8.63 18.25 5.31
CA SER A 242 -7.22 18.45 4.98
C SER A 242 -6.45 17.14 5.02
N TYR A 243 -5.50 17.01 4.10
CA TYR A 243 -4.60 15.87 4.01
C TYR A 243 -3.18 16.34 3.69
N THR A 244 -2.18 15.65 4.21
CA THR A 244 -0.78 15.89 3.87
C THR A 244 -0.15 14.55 3.54
N ALA A 245 0.39 14.44 2.32
CA ALA A 245 1.13 13.26 1.90
C ALA A 245 2.36 13.04 2.80
N SER A 246 2.71 11.79 3.04
CA SER A 246 3.79 11.42 3.96
C SER A 246 5.17 11.84 3.41
N GLY A 247 5.38 11.65 2.11
CA GLY A 247 6.64 11.96 1.43
C GLY A 247 7.81 11.01 1.79
N VAL A 248 7.57 10.02 2.65
CA VAL A 248 8.57 9.03 3.08
C VAL A 248 8.21 7.65 2.52
N PRO A 249 9.11 6.96 1.79
CA PRO A 249 8.85 5.63 1.27
C PRO A 249 8.46 4.64 2.37
N PHE A 250 7.48 3.78 2.08
CA PHE A 250 6.96 2.76 3.00
C PHE A 250 6.37 3.27 4.33
N ALA A 251 6.30 4.59 4.56
CA ALA A 251 5.73 5.14 5.79
C ALA A 251 4.23 4.84 5.93
N ALA A 252 3.76 4.76 7.17
CA ALA A 252 2.32 4.77 7.44
C ALA A 252 1.74 6.12 7.00
N HIS A 253 0.63 6.09 6.26
CA HIS A 253 -0.07 7.30 5.85
C HIS A 253 -0.93 7.83 7.00
N THR A 254 -0.95 9.15 7.18
CA THR A 254 -1.91 9.78 8.11
C THR A 254 -3.33 9.66 7.56
N ALA A 255 -4.32 9.92 8.40
CA ALA A 255 -5.72 9.95 7.99
C ALA A 255 -6.14 11.34 7.47
N ILE A 256 -7.16 11.40 6.59
CA ILE A 256 -7.80 12.67 6.20
C ILE A 256 -8.52 13.32 7.40
N SER A 257 -8.05 14.50 7.79
CA SER A 257 -8.66 15.29 8.85
C SER A 257 -9.96 15.93 8.36
N TYR A 258 -11.01 15.87 9.18
CA TYR A 258 -12.32 16.48 8.94
C TYR A 258 -12.87 17.13 10.21
N ALA A 259 -13.29 18.39 10.10
CA ALA A 259 -13.91 19.16 11.17
C ALA A 259 -15.08 20.01 10.65
N VAL A 260 -16.09 20.22 11.49
CA VAL A 260 -17.22 21.13 11.23
C VAL A 260 -17.20 22.25 12.26
N GLY A 261 -17.07 23.50 11.81
CA GLY A 261 -16.96 24.66 12.69
C GLY A 261 -15.77 24.55 13.66
N GLN A 262 -15.99 24.83 14.94
CA GLN A 262 -14.99 24.74 16.02
C GLN A 262 -14.90 23.33 16.68
N GLY A 263 -15.42 22.30 16.01
CA GLY A 263 -15.39 20.93 16.52
C GLY A 263 -13.98 20.31 16.51
N ALA A 264 -13.77 19.27 17.33
CA ALA A 264 -12.53 18.50 17.29
C ALA A 264 -12.42 17.73 15.94
N PRO A 265 -11.22 17.67 15.33
CA PRO A 265 -11.01 16.94 14.09
C PRO A 265 -11.27 15.44 14.26
N SER A 266 -11.77 14.82 13.20
CA SER A 266 -12.04 13.38 13.10
C SER A 266 -11.56 12.83 11.75
N ASN A 267 -11.50 11.50 11.56
CA ASN A 267 -11.09 10.91 10.29
C ASN A 267 -12.27 10.87 9.32
N LEU A 268 -12.12 11.48 8.15
CA LEU A 268 -13.11 11.43 7.07
C LEU A 268 -13.24 10.03 6.44
N GLU A 269 -12.14 9.29 6.33
CA GLU A 269 -12.02 8.04 5.54
C GLU A 269 -13.00 6.96 5.99
N ALA A 270 -13.33 6.92 7.29
CA ALA A 270 -14.30 5.97 7.83
C ALA A 270 -15.75 6.25 7.40
N PHE A 271 -16.00 7.44 6.88
CA PHE A 271 -17.29 7.83 6.33
C PHE A 271 -17.31 7.76 4.80
N LEU A 272 -16.21 7.34 4.16
CA LEU A 272 -16.09 7.16 2.73
C LEU A 272 -16.31 5.69 2.35
N GLN A 273 -17.22 5.48 1.41
CA GLN A 273 -17.55 4.16 0.86
C GLN A 273 -17.12 4.02 -0.60
N SER A 274 -17.08 5.12 -1.35
CA SER A 274 -16.63 5.15 -2.76
C SER A 274 -16.15 6.55 -3.15
N GLY A 275 -15.89 6.77 -4.44
CA GLY A 275 -15.23 7.96 -4.98
C GLY A 275 -13.75 7.73 -5.22
N GLU A 276 -13.14 8.60 -6.03
CA GLU A 276 -11.71 8.53 -6.36
C GLU A 276 -10.83 8.50 -5.09
N ILE A 277 -11.13 9.34 -4.09
CA ILE A 277 -10.35 9.38 -2.84
C ILE A 277 -10.32 8.01 -2.15
N LYS A 278 -11.49 7.36 -2.04
CA LYS A 278 -11.58 6.04 -1.41
C LYS A 278 -10.86 4.96 -2.24
N GLY A 279 -10.99 5.02 -3.57
CA GLY A 279 -10.32 4.08 -4.47
C GLY A 279 -8.79 4.17 -4.39
N LEU A 280 -8.25 5.40 -4.32
CA LEU A 280 -6.82 5.64 -4.15
C LEU A 280 -6.31 5.13 -2.80
N ILE A 281 -7.04 5.40 -1.71
CA ILE A 281 -6.69 4.90 -0.36
C ILE A 281 -6.67 3.36 -0.34
N ASP A 282 -7.69 2.73 -0.92
CA ASP A 282 -7.79 1.27 -0.96
C ASP A 282 -6.58 0.66 -1.65
N VAL A 283 -6.24 1.12 -2.85
CA VAL A 283 -5.07 0.62 -3.59
C VAL A 283 -3.77 0.89 -2.86
N ARG A 284 -3.60 2.09 -2.29
CA ARG A 284 -2.39 2.52 -1.60
C ARG A 284 -2.13 1.70 -0.34
N ASP A 285 -3.15 1.58 0.53
CA ASP A 285 -3.01 0.97 1.85
C ASP A 285 -3.34 -0.52 1.90
N GLY A 286 -4.09 -1.00 0.90
CA GLY A 286 -4.48 -2.38 0.70
C GLY A 286 -3.63 -3.05 -0.38
N GLU A 287 -4.10 -3.01 -1.61
CA GLU A 287 -3.61 -3.87 -2.70
C GLU A 287 -2.12 -3.71 -3.02
N LEU A 288 -1.62 -2.49 -3.26
CA LEU A 288 -0.22 -2.27 -3.62
C LEU A 288 0.71 -2.63 -2.46
N ARG A 289 0.34 -2.26 -1.23
CA ARG A 289 1.09 -2.63 -0.03
C ARG A 289 1.19 -4.15 0.08
N GLN A 290 0.07 -4.86 -0.08
CA GLN A 290 0.06 -6.32 -0.06
C GLN A 290 0.88 -6.93 -1.20
N LEU A 291 0.89 -6.34 -2.40
CA LEU A 291 1.77 -6.78 -3.48
C LEU A 291 3.26 -6.61 -3.13
N ALA A 292 3.64 -5.46 -2.56
CA ALA A 292 5.01 -5.20 -2.12
C ALA A 292 5.45 -6.18 -1.02
N GLU A 293 4.60 -6.47 -0.05
CA GLU A 293 4.85 -7.47 0.99
C GLU A 293 4.98 -8.88 0.41
N SER A 294 4.13 -9.27 -0.53
CA SER A 294 4.23 -10.58 -1.19
C SER A 294 5.53 -10.72 -1.99
N LEU A 295 5.96 -9.66 -2.68
CA LEU A 295 7.24 -9.65 -3.40
C LEU A 295 8.43 -9.74 -2.43
N GLY A 296 8.40 -8.99 -1.32
CA GLY A 296 9.42 -9.08 -0.27
C GLY A 296 9.46 -10.45 0.42
N GLY A 297 8.30 -11.08 0.62
CA GLY A 297 8.20 -12.47 1.09
C GLY A 297 8.80 -13.47 0.11
N LEU A 298 8.51 -13.34 -1.18
CA LEU A 298 9.10 -14.15 -2.24
C LEU A 298 10.64 -14.00 -2.29
N ALA A 299 11.14 -12.75 -2.25
CA ALA A 299 12.57 -12.47 -2.26
C ALA A 299 13.29 -13.11 -1.07
N ALA A 300 12.70 -13.00 0.13
CA ALA A 300 13.25 -13.60 1.33
C ALA A 300 13.33 -15.13 1.24
N GLU A 301 12.26 -15.79 0.80
CA GLU A 301 12.22 -17.25 0.68
C GLU A 301 13.12 -17.77 -0.46
N LEU A 302 13.24 -17.01 -1.55
CA LEU A 302 14.18 -17.30 -2.63
C LEU A 302 15.62 -17.29 -2.11
N ALA A 303 16.04 -16.18 -1.49
CA ALA A 303 17.37 -16.09 -0.90
C ALA A 303 17.60 -17.17 0.14
N ASP A 304 16.56 -17.50 0.92
CA ASP A 304 16.68 -18.54 1.92
C ASP A 304 16.93 -19.92 1.36
N ALA A 305 16.20 -20.30 0.32
CA ALA A 305 16.36 -21.60 -0.30
C ALA A 305 17.75 -21.73 -0.95
N LEU A 306 18.22 -20.66 -1.59
CA LEU A 306 19.54 -20.61 -2.20
C LEU A 306 20.63 -20.64 -1.13
N ASN A 307 20.52 -19.84 -0.07
CA ASN A 307 21.48 -19.82 1.03
C ASN A 307 21.50 -21.15 1.80
N ALA A 308 20.36 -21.81 2.00
CA ALA A 308 20.31 -23.13 2.62
C ALA A 308 21.13 -24.15 1.81
N ALA A 309 20.96 -24.16 0.49
CA ALA A 309 21.72 -25.03 -0.40
C ALA A 309 23.20 -24.62 -0.45
N HIS A 310 23.51 -23.33 -0.56
CA HIS A 310 24.88 -22.83 -0.66
C HIS A 310 25.70 -23.10 0.61
N ASN A 311 25.12 -22.88 1.80
CA ASN A 311 25.78 -23.10 3.10
C ASN A 311 26.01 -24.58 3.46
N GLU A 312 25.36 -25.52 2.79
CA GLU A 312 25.60 -26.97 2.95
C GLU A 312 26.66 -27.50 1.95
N ASN A 313 27.12 -26.64 1.04
CA ASN A 313 28.10 -26.94 0.01
C ASN A 313 29.29 -25.97 0.11
N VAL A 314 30.32 -26.20 -0.71
CA VAL A 314 31.54 -25.40 -0.71
C VAL A 314 32.04 -25.10 -2.12
N SER A 315 32.76 -23.99 -2.25
CA SER A 315 33.47 -23.63 -3.46
C SER A 315 34.66 -24.55 -3.72
N TYR A 316 35.08 -24.62 -4.98
CA TYR A 316 36.39 -25.16 -5.33
C TYR A 316 37.12 -24.15 -6.22
N PRO A 317 38.33 -23.68 -5.84
CA PRO A 317 39.00 -23.93 -4.56
C PRO A 317 38.20 -23.46 -3.33
N PRO A 318 38.40 -24.07 -2.14
CA PRO A 318 37.68 -23.70 -0.92
C PRO A 318 38.10 -22.32 -0.42
N ALA A 319 37.15 -21.54 0.09
CA ALA A 319 37.40 -20.19 0.59
C ALA A 319 38.24 -20.19 1.88
N GLY A 320 39.27 -19.35 1.94
CA GLY A 320 40.14 -19.20 3.12
C GLY A 320 39.52 -18.41 4.27
N GLU A 321 38.51 -17.61 3.96
CA GLU A 321 37.77 -16.79 4.91
C GLU A 321 36.28 -16.92 4.61
N LEU A 322 35.47 -17.04 5.67
CA LEU A 322 34.01 -17.08 5.61
C LEU A 322 33.47 -15.94 6.46
N VAL A 323 32.81 -14.98 5.81
CA VAL A 323 32.23 -13.80 6.48
C VAL A 323 30.72 -13.93 6.53
N GLY A 324 30.16 -13.89 7.73
CA GLY A 324 28.74 -14.06 7.97
C GLY A 324 27.86 -12.84 7.66
N ARG A 325 26.55 -13.09 7.65
CA ARG A 325 25.50 -12.06 7.53
C ARG A 325 25.32 -11.26 8.82
N GLN A 326 24.69 -10.09 8.69
CA GLN A 326 24.19 -9.34 9.85
C GLN A 326 23.03 -10.10 10.51
N THR A 327 23.27 -10.71 11.67
CA THR A 327 22.25 -11.46 12.43
C THR A 327 21.45 -10.57 13.39
N GLY A 328 21.91 -9.35 13.66
CA GLY A 328 21.37 -8.48 14.72
C GLY A 328 21.70 -8.95 16.14
N LEU A 329 22.43 -10.07 16.29
CA LEU A 329 22.84 -10.61 17.58
C LEU A 329 24.04 -9.85 18.16
N LEU A 330 24.13 -9.81 19.48
CA LEU A 330 25.25 -9.27 20.25
C LEU A 330 26.09 -10.43 20.78
N ALA A 331 27.38 -10.20 21.02
CA ALA A 331 28.27 -11.23 21.56
C ALA A 331 27.79 -11.80 22.92
N SER A 332 27.04 -10.99 23.69
CA SER A 332 26.43 -11.40 24.97
C SER A 332 25.18 -12.26 24.83
N ASP A 333 24.62 -12.40 23.63
CA ASP A 333 23.38 -13.14 23.42
C ASP A 333 23.56 -14.63 23.64
N ALA A 334 22.47 -15.28 24.02
CA ALA A 334 22.40 -16.71 24.15
C ALA A 334 22.61 -17.41 22.80
N LEU A 335 23.33 -18.52 22.81
CA LEU A 335 23.68 -19.28 21.62
C LEU A 335 22.47 -20.06 21.07
N ASN A 336 21.64 -20.65 21.93
CA ASN A 336 20.38 -21.33 21.57
C ASN A 336 20.46 -22.27 20.35
N PHE A 337 21.61 -22.88 20.11
CA PHE A 337 21.77 -23.99 19.17
C PHE A 337 21.60 -25.31 19.92
N SER A 338 21.06 -26.31 19.23
CA SER A 338 21.12 -27.73 19.60
C SER A 338 21.87 -28.50 18.52
N GLY A 339 22.21 -29.76 18.77
CA GLY A 339 22.84 -30.67 17.81
C GLY A 339 24.31 -30.37 17.52
N GLU A 340 24.77 -30.82 16.36
CA GLU A 340 26.20 -30.82 15.99
C GLU A 340 26.45 -30.18 14.62
N THR A 341 27.60 -29.51 14.50
CA THR A 341 28.16 -29.04 13.22
C THR A 341 29.63 -29.39 13.12
N ILE A 342 30.09 -29.72 11.91
CA ILE A 342 31.47 -30.05 11.63
C ILE A 342 32.08 -28.94 10.76
N ILE A 343 33.22 -28.41 11.20
CA ILE A 343 34.07 -27.53 10.41
C ILE A 343 35.31 -28.32 10.00
N GLY A 344 35.53 -28.46 8.70
CA GLY A 344 36.76 -28.99 8.14
C GLY A 344 37.70 -27.86 7.75
N VAL A 345 38.98 -28.01 8.07
CA VAL A 345 40.06 -27.24 7.46
C VAL A 345 40.64 -28.11 6.35
N VAL A 346 40.61 -27.60 5.13
CA VAL A 346 41.09 -28.29 3.94
C VAL A 346 42.27 -27.53 3.33
N ASP A 347 43.13 -28.22 2.57
CA ASP A 347 44.11 -27.54 1.74
C ASP A 347 43.50 -27.02 0.42
N SER A 348 44.31 -26.39 -0.44
CA SER A 348 43.86 -25.86 -1.73
C SER A 348 43.40 -26.94 -2.71
N ASP A 349 43.85 -28.18 -2.52
CA ASP A 349 43.49 -29.32 -3.36
C ASP A 349 42.23 -30.04 -2.87
N GLY A 350 41.68 -29.63 -1.71
CA GLY A 350 40.47 -30.19 -1.12
C GLY A 350 40.73 -31.39 -0.21
N VAL A 351 41.96 -31.60 0.25
CA VAL A 351 42.31 -32.64 1.23
C VAL A 351 42.00 -32.17 2.64
N LEU A 352 41.34 -33.01 3.44
CA LEU A 352 41.00 -32.71 4.82
C LEU A 352 42.26 -32.70 5.70
N ALA A 353 42.70 -31.51 6.13
CA ALA A 353 43.81 -31.35 7.06
C ALA A 353 43.37 -31.52 8.52
N GLN A 354 42.19 -31.00 8.87
CA GLN A 354 41.66 -31.08 10.23
C GLN A 354 40.13 -31.07 10.26
N ARG A 355 39.58 -31.71 11.28
CA ARG A 355 38.15 -31.71 11.60
C ARG A 355 37.93 -31.13 12.99
N LEU A 356 36.98 -30.19 13.08
CA LEU A 356 36.48 -29.59 14.29
C LEU A 356 34.99 -29.93 14.41
N THR A 357 34.60 -30.71 15.40
CA THR A 357 33.18 -31.01 15.67
C THR A 357 32.69 -30.15 16.81
N ILE A 358 31.72 -29.29 16.53
CA ILE A 358 31.03 -28.45 17.49
C ILE A 358 29.78 -29.19 17.95
N ASP A 359 29.75 -29.58 19.22
CA ASP A 359 28.60 -30.15 19.89
C ASP A 359 27.96 -29.06 20.76
N PHE A 360 26.80 -28.56 20.32
CA PHE A 360 26.08 -27.48 21.01
C PHE A 360 25.37 -27.97 22.27
N ASP A 361 25.02 -29.26 22.35
CA ASP A 361 24.37 -29.85 23.51
C ASP A 361 25.37 -30.11 24.64
N ALA A 362 26.61 -30.51 24.30
CA ALA A 362 27.70 -30.66 25.25
C ALA A 362 28.45 -29.35 25.56
N GLY A 363 28.32 -28.31 24.72
CA GLY A 363 29.08 -27.06 24.85
C GLY A 363 30.58 -27.26 24.60
N LEU A 364 30.93 -28.09 23.62
CA LEU A 364 32.30 -28.53 23.38
C LEU A 364 32.67 -28.54 21.90
N ILE A 365 33.84 -28.00 21.57
CA ILE A 365 34.48 -28.19 20.26
C ILE A 365 35.57 -29.25 20.41
N THR A 366 35.51 -30.31 19.62
CA THR A 366 36.53 -31.35 19.58
C THR A 366 37.34 -31.24 18.29
N ALA A 367 38.67 -31.25 18.43
CA ALA A 367 39.62 -31.24 17.32
C ALA A 367 40.33 -32.60 17.24
N GLU A 368 40.58 -33.09 16.04
CA GLU A 368 41.15 -34.43 15.84
C GLU A 368 42.67 -34.48 15.58
N SER A 369 43.26 -33.42 15.01
CA SER A 369 44.70 -33.40 14.69
C SER A 369 45.24 -31.96 14.59
N PRO A 370 45.82 -31.39 15.67
CA PRO A 370 46.10 -32.02 16.95
C PRO A 370 44.83 -32.28 17.76
N ALA A 371 44.81 -33.38 18.51
CA ALA A 371 43.69 -33.70 19.38
C ALA A 371 43.50 -32.61 20.44
N GLY A 372 42.32 -32.01 20.50
CA GLY A 372 42.02 -30.87 21.37
C GLY A 372 40.55 -30.81 21.77
N SER A 373 40.28 -30.14 22.88
CA SER A 373 38.91 -29.94 23.36
C SER A 373 38.77 -28.53 23.91
N PHE A 374 37.83 -27.76 23.35
CA PHE A 374 37.63 -26.35 23.66
C PHE A 374 36.19 -26.17 24.14
N ALA A 375 36.02 -25.97 25.44
CA ALA A 375 34.70 -25.80 26.03
C ALA A 375 34.20 -24.37 25.82
N PHE A 376 32.90 -24.22 25.57
CA PHE A 376 32.22 -22.95 25.51
C PHE A 376 30.96 -22.96 26.39
N SER A 377 30.55 -21.78 26.86
CA SER A 377 29.28 -21.61 27.56
C SER A 377 28.16 -21.24 26.59
N ASN A 378 26.98 -20.89 27.10
CA ASN A 378 25.79 -20.64 26.29
C ASN A 378 25.75 -19.26 25.59
N THR A 379 26.88 -18.60 25.36
CA THR A 379 26.91 -17.26 24.72
C THR A 379 27.65 -17.27 23.38
N ILE A 380 27.33 -16.32 22.50
CA ILE A 380 28.05 -16.16 21.22
C ILE A 380 29.53 -15.81 21.46
N ALA A 381 29.82 -14.95 22.43
CA ALA A 381 31.19 -14.58 22.82
C ALA A 381 32.03 -15.80 23.27
N SER A 382 31.43 -16.70 24.04
CA SER A 382 32.14 -17.91 24.50
C SER A 382 32.36 -18.91 23.37
N LEU A 383 31.39 -19.08 22.46
CA LEU A 383 31.56 -19.93 21.29
C LEU A 383 32.66 -19.38 20.38
N THR A 384 32.62 -18.08 20.08
CA THR A 384 33.60 -17.41 19.20
C THR A 384 35.01 -17.49 19.78
N SER A 385 35.17 -17.28 21.09
CA SER A 385 36.46 -17.49 21.76
C SER A 385 36.95 -18.94 21.68
N ALA A 386 36.05 -19.92 21.80
CA ALA A 386 36.42 -21.34 21.67
C ALA A 386 36.77 -21.71 20.21
N LEU A 387 36.05 -21.14 19.23
CA LEU A 387 36.35 -21.28 17.80
C LEU A 387 37.70 -20.67 17.45
N ASP A 388 38.01 -19.48 17.96
CA ASP A 388 39.28 -18.79 17.74
C ASP A 388 40.46 -19.65 18.23
N LEU A 389 40.36 -20.19 19.44
CA LEU A 389 41.36 -21.12 19.98
C LEU A 389 41.44 -22.42 19.17
N ALA A 390 40.30 -22.97 18.73
CA ALA A 390 40.26 -24.20 17.96
C ALA A 390 40.86 -24.04 16.55
N LEU A 391 40.56 -22.94 15.87
CA LEU A 391 41.07 -22.60 14.53
C LEU A 391 42.54 -22.19 14.57
N GLY A 392 42.95 -21.42 15.58
CA GLY A 392 44.36 -21.07 15.79
C GLY A 392 45.23 -22.28 16.16
N ALA A 393 44.65 -23.31 16.79
CA ALA A 393 45.30 -24.60 16.97
C ALA A 393 45.29 -25.45 15.69
N ALA A 394 44.32 -25.22 14.78
CA ALA A 394 44.14 -26.01 13.58
C ALA A 394 44.99 -25.57 12.39
N SER A 395 45.16 -24.26 12.24
CA SER A 395 45.87 -23.63 11.13
C SER A 395 46.66 -22.44 11.66
N THR A 396 47.86 -22.22 11.11
CA THR A 396 48.71 -21.12 11.58
C THR A 396 48.13 -19.79 11.12
N GLY A 397 47.56 -19.03 12.06
CA GLY A 397 46.87 -17.77 11.79
C GLY A 397 45.37 -17.94 11.52
N GLY A 398 44.79 -19.11 11.80
CA GLY A 398 43.34 -19.24 11.85
C GLY A 398 42.76 -18.47 13.02
N ASP A 399 41.62 -17.83 12.79
CA ASP A 399 40.94 -16.99 13.77
C ASP A 399 39.41 -17.10 13.63
N ALA A 400 38.71 -16.68 14.69
CA ALA A 400 37.27 -16.45 14.64
C ALA A 400 36.92 -15.16 15.37
N ASP A 401 36.09 -14.33 14.75
CA ASP A 401 35.62 -13.08 15.36
C ASP A 401 34.10 -12.93 15.24
N PHE A 402 33.51 -12.20 16.19
CA PHE A 402 32.12 -11.81 16.13
C PHE A 402 31.98 -10.32 16.41
N THR A 403 32.00 -9.55 15.34
CA THR A 403 31.92 -8.09 15.39
C THR A 403 30.64 -7.59 14.71
N ALA A 404 29.97 -6.67 15.38
CA ALA A 404 28.76 -6.00 14.88
C ALA A 404 27.68 -6.96 14.35
N GLY A 405 27.52 -8.15 14.94
CA GLY A 405 26.47 -9.10 14.56
C GLY A 405 26.82 -10.06 13.41
N ARG A 406 28.07 -10.03 12.94
CA ARG A 406 28.60 -10.93 11.89
C ARG A 406 29.65 -11.86 12.51
N LEU A 407 29.57 -13.16 12.17
CA LEU A 407 30.58 -14.15 12.53
C LEU A 407 31.55 -14.29 11.36
N SER A 408 32.85 -14.14 11.60
CA SER A 408 33.89 -14.41 10.59
C SER A 408 34.79 -15.55 11.05
N LEU A 409 35.18 -16.41 10.12
CA LEU A 409 36.11 -17.52 10.34
C LEU A 409 37.23 -17.45 9.29
N SER A 410 38.48 -17.57 9.70
CA SER A 410 39.62 -17.65 8.78
C SER A 410 40.53 -18.82 9.11
N VAL A 411 41.20 -19.36 8.09
CA VAL A 411 42.35 -20.27 8.25
C VAL A 411 43.69 -19.55 8.10
N GLY A 412 43.67 -18.23 7.95
CA GLY A 412 44.87 -17.42 7.76
C GLY A 412 45.54 -17.71 6.41
N ASN A 413 46.75 -18.27 6.44
CA ASN A 413 47.54 -18.51 5.23
C ASN A 413 47.49 -19.97 4.76
N GLY A 414 46.77 -20.20 3.67
CA GLY A 414 46.78 -21.45 2.92
C GLY A 414 45.72 -22.45 3.36
N GLY A 415 44.87 -22.84 2.41
CA GLY A 415 43.75 -23.77 2.63
C GLY A 415 42.40 -23.09 2.53
N GLY A 416 41.36 -23.79 2.99
CA GLY A 416 40.01 -23.27 3.06
C GLY A 416 39.16 -23.92 4.15
N LEU A 417 38.00 -23.31 4.39
CA LEU A 417 37.03 -23.73 5.39
C LEU A 417 35.84 -24.39 4.73
N VAL A 418 35.41 -25.51 5.32
CA VAL A 418 34.21 -26.22 4.90
C VAL A 418 33.34 -26.46 6.11
N VAL A 419 32.03 -26.22 5.97
CA VAL A 419 31.09 -26.42 7.08
C VAL A 419 30.01 -27.38 6.62
N GLN A 420 29.72 -28.38 7.44
CA GLN A 420 28.67 -29.34 7.18
C GLN A 420 27.88 -29.63 8.47
N GLN A 421 26.58 -29.81 8.32
CA GLN A 421 25.75 -30.30 9.43
C GLN A 421 26.05 -31.77 9.73
N SER A 422 25.92 -32.17 11.00
CA SER A 422 25.94 -33.59 11.35
C SER A 422 24.73 -34.30 10.71
N ALA A 423 24.98 -35.46 10.11
CA ALA A 423 23.93 -36.22 9.41
C ALA A 423 22.94 -36.88 10.38
N THR A 424 23.34 -37.10 11.64
CA THR A 424 22.53 -37.78 12.67
C THR A 424 21.89 -36.81 13.64
N ASP A 425 22.55 -35.67 13.91
CA ASP A 425 22.06 -34.66 14.83
C ASP A 425 22.41 -33.26 14.31
N PRO A 426 21.72 -32.79 13.25
CA PRO A 426 22.07 -31.53 12.60
C PRO A 426 21.86 -30.37 13.56
N SER A 427 22.80 -29.43 13.57
CA SER A 427 22.62 -28.23 14.38
C SER A 427 21.38 -27.46 13.97
N ALA A 428 20.72 -26.85 14.95
CA ALA A 428 19.52 -26.07 14.69
C ALA A 428 19.42 -24.86 15.63
N ARG A 429 19.20 -23.69 15.02
CA ARG A 429 18.69 -22.49 15.67
C ARG A 429 17.61 -21.89 14.79
N ALA A 430 16.41 -21.77 15.33
CA ALA A 430 15.25 -21.24 14.62
C ALA A 430 15.00 -21.89 13.24
N GLY A 431 15.21 -23.22 13.14
CA GLY A 431 15.04 -23.98 11.91
C GLY A 431 16.22 -23.92 10.92
N ARG A 432 17.34 -23.30 11.29
CA ARG A 432 18.54 -23.14 10.45
C ARG A 432 19.74 -23.83 11.07
N GLY A 433 20.55 -24.49 10.24
CA GLY A 433 21.87 -25.00 10.64
C GLY A 433 22.87 -23.86 10.88
N PHE A 434 23.95 -24.15 11.61
CA PHE A 434 24.97 -23.20 12.02
C PHE A 434 25.47 -22.26 10.90
N ALA A 435 26.00 -22.80 9.80
CA ALA A 435 26.49 -21.99 8.68
C ALA A 435 25.38 -21.15 8.06
N HIS A 436 24.22 -21.75 7.84
CA HIS A 436 23.07 -21.07 7.23
C HIS A 436 22.53 -19.92 8.08
N PHE A 437 22.46 -20.11 9.41
CA PHE A 437 22.01 -19.11 10.36
C PHE A 437 22.94 -17.90 10.39
N PHE A 438 24.25 -18.13 10.56
CA PHE A 438 25.25 -17.07 10.54
C PHE A 438 25.56 -16.55 9.13
N GLY A 439 25.06 -17.21 8.08
CA GLY A 439 25.28 -16.85 6.69
C GLY A 439 26.74 -16.93 6.27
N LEU A 440 27.49 -17.92 6.76
CA LEU A 440 28.94 -18.02 6.55
C LEU A 440 29.34 -18.21 5.09
N ASN A 441 28.44 -18.77 4.28
CA ASN A 441 28.62 -18.99 2.87
C ASN A 441 27.31 -18.67 2.14
N ASP A 442 26.83 -17.43 2.27
CA ASP A 442 25.61 -16.97 1.61
C ASP A 442 25.83 -16.66 0.14
N LEU A 443 24.87 -17.06 -0.70
CA LEU A 443 24.80 -16.66 -2.09
C LEU A 443 24.02 -15.35 -2.26
N ALA A 444 22.97 -15.17 -1.46
CA ALA A 444 22.12 -14.00 -1.44
C ALA A 444 22.32 -13.22 -0.14
N ALA A 445 22.78 -11.98 -0.27
CA ALA A 445 23.15 -11.11 0.83
C ALA A 445 22.23 -9.90 0.94
N ARG A 446 22.20 -9.31 2.14
CA ARG A 446 21.48 -8.08 2.49
C ARG A 446 22.16 -7.41 3.68
N GLU A 447 22.10 -6.09 3.75
CA GLU A 447 22.66 -5.31 4.88
C GLU A 447 21.84 -5.44 6.17
N THR A 448 20.52 -5.55 6.04
CA THR A 448 19.62 -5.79 7.18
C THR A 448 19.19 -7.27 7.22
N PRO A 449 18.77 -7.77 8.40
CA PRO A 449 18.35 -9.17 8.52
C PRO A 449 17.29 -9.55 7.48
N LEU A 450 17.58 -10.62 6.74
CA LEU A 450 16.67 -11.20 5.75
C LEU A 450 15.54 -12.01 6.41
N PHE A 451 15.84 -12.56 7.59
CA PHE A 451 14.96 -13.37 8.42
C PHE A 451 14.81 -12.71 9.78
N PHE A 452 13.64 -12.90 10.38
CA PHE A 452 13.33 -12.28 11.67
C PHE A 452 13.24 -13.29 12.81
N GLU A 453 13.42 -14.57 12.51
CA GLU A 453 13.51 -15.65 13.48
C GLU A 453 14.87 -15.63 14.18
N SER A 454 14.95 -14.91 15.30
CA SER A 454 16.20 -14.77 16.06
C SER A 454 16.58 -16.04 16.85
N GLY A 455 15.62 -16.92 17.14
CA GLY A 455 15.79 -18.05 18.05
C GLY A 455 16.11 -17.64 19.49
N GLY A 456 15.90 -16.37 19.85
CA GLY A 456 16.09 -15.84 21.20
C GLY A 456 14.88 -16.11 22.11
N ALA A 457 15.09 -16.08 23.42
CA ALA A 457 14.04 -16.15 24.43
C ALA A 457 13.62 -14.74 24.89
N ALA A 458 12.40 -14.60 25.38
CA ALA A 458 11.90 -13.31 25.88
C ALA A 458 12.68 -12.82 27.13
N SER A 459 13.35 -13.72 27.85
CA SER A 459 14.22 -13.40 28.98
C SER A 459 15.58 -12.84 28.56
N ASP A 460 15.96 -12.96 27.29
CA ASP A 460 17.26 -12.51 26.81
C ASP A 460 17.37 -10.98 26.87
N ALA A 461 18.57 -10.48 27.14
CA ALA A 461 18.83 -9.05 27.20
C ALA A 461 18.57 -8.40 25.84
N HIS A 462 17.78 -7.33 25.81
CA HIS A 462 17.40 -6.70 24.54
C HIS A 462 18.56 -5.87 23.94
N GLY A 463 19.50 -5.37 24.75
CA GLY A 463 20.72 -4.70 24.26
C GLY A 463 20.49 -3.41 23.45
N LEU A 464 19.36 -2.73 23.67
CA LEU A 464 19.00 -1.51 22.93
C LEU A 464 19.71 -0.29 23.52
N LEU A 465 20.14 0.62 22.64
CA LEU A 465 20.78 1.87 23.03
C LEU A 465 19.74 2.87 23.56
N ALA A 466 20.16 3.67 24.55
CA ALA A 466 19.34 4.73 25.11
C ALA A 466 19.03 5.83 24.07
N GLY A 467 17.81 6.37 24.09
CA GLY A 467 17.38 7.46 23.21
C GLY A 467 16.82 7.04 21.86
N GLY A 468 16.81 5.73 21.54
CA GLY A 468 16.03 5.21 20.41
C GLY A 468 14.53 5.28 20.69
N GLU A 469 13.73 5.51 19.65
CA GLU A 469 12.27 5.66 19.77
C GLU A 469 11.53 4.80 18.76
N MET A 470 10.41 4.19 19.19
CA MET A 470 9.42 3.54 18.33
C MET A 470 8.14 4.37 18.33
N SER A 471 7.75 4.89 17.18
CA SER A 471 6.54 5.70 17.01
C SER A 471 5.43 4.90 16.34
N PHE A 472 4.21 5.06 16.85
CA PHE A 472 3.04 4.36 16.35
C PHE A 472 1.89 5.33 16.08
N VAL A 473 1.00 4.92 15.19
CA VAL A 473 -0.30 5.57 14.97
C VAL A 473 -1.38 4.56 15.33
N VAL A 474 -2.26 4.95 16.25
CA VAL A 474 -3.45 4.19 16.64
C VAL A 474 -4.66 4.85 16.01
N THR A 475 -5.44 4.09 15.26
CA THR A 475 -6.73 4.51 14.72
C THR A 475 -7.86 3.71 15.38
N THR A 476 -9.05 4.29 15.48
CA THR A 476 -10.26 3.55 15.86
C THR A 476 -10.79 2.74 14.68
N ALA A 477 -11.73 1.83 14.91
CA ALA A 477 -12.48 1.14 13.84
C ALA A 477 -13.29 2.11 12.96
N SER A 478 -13.50 3.34 13.44
CA SER A 478 -14.06 4.46 12.68
C SER A 478 -12.95 5.35 12.10
N GLY A 479 -11.75 4.81 11.87
CA GLY A 479 -10.59 5.48 11.28
C GLY A 479 -9.96 6.63 12.10
N ARG A 480 -10.59 7.11 13.18
CA ARG A 480 -10.12 8.30 13.90
C ARG A 480 -8.79 8.01 14.56
N VAL A 481 -7.78 8.86 14.34
CA VAL A 481 -6.53 8.78 15.11
C VAL A 481 -6.88 8.93 16.60
N ALA A 482 -6.76 7.82 17.33
CA ALA A 482 -7.03 7.75 18.76
C ALA A 482 -5.84 8.25 19.56
N ALA A 483 -4.62 7.94 19.09
CA ALA A 483 -3.36 8.35 19.69
C ALA A 483 -2.18 8.16 18.73
N THR A 484 -1.10 8.90 18.95
CA THR A 484 0.20 8.69 18.29
C THR A 484 1.28 8.41 19.35
N PRO A 485 1.20 7.26 20.05
CA PRO A 485 2.12 6.97 21.14
C PRO A 485 3.54 6.74 20.60
N THR A 486 4.53 7.19 21.35
CA THR A 486 5.95 6.93 21.08
C THR A 486 6.56 6.28 22.31
N LEU A 487 7.19 5.13 22.12
CA LEU A 487 7.96 4.45 23.16
C LEU A 487 9.44 4.81 23.01
N ALA A 488 9.97 5.57 23.96
CA ALA A 488 11.40 5.84 24.05
C ALA A 488 12.12 4.74 24.86
N ILE A 489 13.27 4.30 24.37
CA ILE A 489 14.19 3.44 25.11
C ILE A 489 14.90 4.29 26.17
N ALA A 490 14.26 4.42 27.33
CA ALA A 490 14.69 5.23 28.45
C ALA A 490 14.38 4.57 29.80
N GLY A 491 14.99 5.10 30.87
CA GLY A 491 14.73 4.65 32.25
C GLY A 491 15.01 3.16 32.44
N ALA A 492 14.02 2.40 32.93
CA ALA A 492 14.19 0.98 33.21
C ALA A 492 14.59 0.15 31.96
N LEU A 493 14.22 0.58 30.75
CA LEU A 493 14.64 -0.07 29.50
C LEU A 493 16.12 0.15 29.17
N THR A 494 16.82 1.02 29.90
CA THR A 494 18.27 1.25 29.71
C THR A 494 19.12 0.60 30.80
N ASN A 495 18.49 -0.05 31.78
CA ASN A 495 19.22 -0.74 32.84
C ASN A 495 20.01 -1.92 32.27
N PRO A 496 21.23 -2.19 32.79
CA PRO A 496 21.98 -3.38 32.40
C PRO A 496 21.18 -4.66 32.61
N GLY A 497 21.09 -5.50 31.58
CA GLY A 497 20.35 -6.77 31.63
C GLY A 497 18.84 -6.66 31.41
N SER A 498 18.31 -5.48 31.06
CA SER A 498 16.91 -5.36 30.64
C SER A 498 16.61 -6.28 29.45
N SER A 499 15.52 -7.02 29.54
CA SER A 499 15.16 -8.12 28.64
C SER A 499 14.08 -7.75 27.63
N TRP A 500 13.88 -8.58 26.61
CA TRP A 500 12.75 -8.44 25.69
C TRP A 500 11.39 -8.45 26.41
N ASN A 501 11.26 -9.20 27.52
CA ASN A 501 10.08 -9.15 28.40
C ASN A 501 9.86 -7.76 29.00
N ASN A 502 10.93 -7.02 29.34
CA ASN A 502 10.79 -5.65 29.83
C ASN A 502 10.31 -4.71 28.72
N LEU A 503 10.81 -4.89 27.49
CA LEU A 503 10.32 -4.13 26.33
C LEU A 503 8.84 -4.42 26.05
N VAL A 504 8.46 -5.70 26.00
CA VAL A 504 7.06 -6.12 25.78
C VAL A 504 6.17 -5.63 26.92
N ALA A 505 6.63 -5.64 28.17
CA ALA A 505 5.90 -5.08 29.30
C ALA A 505 5.72 -3.57 29.18
N ALA A 506 6.74 -2.83 28.74
CA ALA A 506 6.65 -1.39 28.50
C ALA A 506 5.69 -1.06 27.33
N LEU A 507 5.74 -1.82 26.24
CA LEU A 507 4.78 -1.71 25.13
C LEU A 507 3.34 -2.00 25.58
N ASN A 508 3.15 -2.94 26.51
CA ASN A 508 1.85 -3.30 27.08
C ASN A 508 1.41 -2.42 28.26
N ASP A 509 2.21 -1.44 28.69
CA ASP A 509 1.82 -0.55 29.77
C ASP A 509 0.63 0.31 29.33
N ALA A 510 -0.40 0.40 30.16
CA ALA A 510 -1.63 1.09 29.81
C ALA A 510 -1.54 2.62 29.95
N THR A 511 -0.51 3.17 30.59
CA THR A 511 -0.41 4.62 30.85
C THR A 511 0.67 5.28 29.99
N THR A 512 1.80 4.60 29.82
CA THR A 512 3.00 5.09 29.14
C THR A 512 3.27 4.35 27.83
N GLY A 513 2.70 3.15 27.66
CA GLY A 513 2.82 2.34 26.44
C GLY A 513 1.54 2.33 25.60
N LEU A 514 1.33 1.21 24.92
CA LEU A 514 0.22 0.97 24.00
C LEU A 514 -0.80 -0.03 24.55
N GLY A 515 -0.72 -0.39 25.84
CA GLY A 515 -1.57 -1.41 26.46
C GLY A 515 -3.06 -1.12 26.41
N GLN A 516 -3.48 0.13 26.17
CA GLN A 516 -4.89 0.46 25.95
C GLN A 516 -5.40 0.03 24.56
N TYR A 517 -4.51 -0.05 23.58
CA TYR A 517 -4.83 -0.16 22.16
C TYR A 517 -4.43 -1.50 21.54
N ALA A 518 -3.35 -2.10 22.00
CA ALA A 518 -2.85 -3.38 21.49
C ALA A 518 -2.26 -4.24 22.60
N THR A 519 -2.13 -5.54 22.32
CA THR A 519 -1.39 -6.49 23.14
C THR A 519 -0.17 -6.96 22.34
N PHE A 520 1.02 -6.69 22.86
CA PHE A 520 2.29 -7.16 22.34
C PHE A 520 2.66 -8.48 23.00
N SER A 521 3.28 -9.38 22.23
CA SER A 521 3.75 -10.67 22.71
C SER A 521 5.08 -11.03 22.07
N TYR A 522 5.87 -11.81 22.80
CA TYR A 522 7.08 -12.45 22.28
C TYR A 522 6.78 -13.92 22.02
N ASP A 523 6.91 -14.36 20.78
CA ASP A 523 6.84 -15.77 20.42
C ASP A 523 8.23 -16.41 20.61
N SER A 524 8.35 -17.25 21.63
CA SER A 524 9.60 -17.94 21.98
C SER A 524 9.94 -19.12 21.06
N SER A 525 9.00 -19.59 20.24
CA SER A 525 9.26 -20.68 19.29
C SER A 525 10.10 -20.24 18.09
N VAL A 526 9.89 -18.99 17.64
CA VAL A 526 10.59 -18.37 16.51
C VAL A 526 11.51 -17.22 16.93
N GLY A 527 11.31 -16.66 18.13
CA GLY A 527 12.07 -15.52 18.63
C GLY A 527 11.65 -14.20 17.98
N ARG A 528 10.34 -13.94 17.91
CA ARG A 528 9.75 -12.75 17.26
C ARG A 528 8.83 -11.96 18.20
N ILE A 529 8.85 -10.64 18.08
CA ILE A 529 7.83 -9.77 18.68
C ILE A 529 6.69 -9.59 17.68
N GLY A 530 5.45 -9.61 18.16
CA GLY A 530 4.27 -9.26 17.37
C GLY A 530 3.23 -8.55 18.23
N TRP A 531 2.19 -8.02 17.59
CA TRP A 531 1.07 -7.42 18.29
C TRP A 531 -0.27 -7.86 17.73
N THR A 532 -1.29 -7.77 18.57
CA THR A 532 -2.71 -7.87 18.17
C THR A 532 -3.42 -6.62 18.68
N ALA A 533 -4.00 -5.84 17.78
CA ALA A 533 -4.79 -4.69 18.14
C ALA A 533 -6.06 -5.12 18.90
N LYS A 534 -6.47 -4.34 19.91
CA LYS A 534 -7.68 -4.62 20.68
C LYS A 534 -8.93 -4.27 19.84
N PRO A 535 -10.08 -4.90 20.12
CA PRO A 535 -11.31 -4.64 19.37
C PRO A 535 -11.63 -3.14 19.33
N GLY A 536 -11.87 -2.62 18.13
CA GLY A 536 -12.18 -1.20 17.91
C GLY A 536 -10.96 -0.31 17.67
N PHE A 537 -9.74 -0.86 17.65
CA PHE A 537 -8.52 -0.15 17.29
C PHE A 537 -7.74 -0.87 16.20
N GLU A 538 -6.97 -0.10 15.45
CA GLU A 538 -5.91 -0.56 14.56
C GLU A 538 -4.61 0.13 14.96
N LEU A 539 -3.48 -0.55 14.73
CA LEU A 539 -2.16 -0.09 15.11
C LEU A 539 -1.20 -0.23 13.94
N ALA A 540 -0.52 0.87 13.61
CA ALA A 540 0.57 0.89 12.63
C ALA A 540 1.84 1.45 13.27
N LEU A 541 2.98 0.84 12.94
CA LEU A 541 4.31 1.41 13.24
C LEU A 541 4.60 2.52 12.21
N SER A 542 4.84 3.75 12.67
CA SER A 542 5.14 4.89 11.80
C SER A 542 6.62 5.20 11.69
N GLY A 543 7.42 4.82 12.70
CA GLY A 543 8.87 5.00 12.66
C GLY A 543 9.59 4.21 13.76
N ASP A 544 10.84 3.88 13.50
CA ASP A 544 11.71 3.20 14.46
C ASP A 544 13.15 3.72 14.31
N THR A 545 13.68 4.34 15.36
CA THR A 545 15.06 4.84 15.47
C THR A 545 15.88 4.07 16.50
N THR A 546 15.33 2.96 17.01
CA THR A 546 16.06 2.10 17.93
C THR A 546 17.27 1.48 17.26
N ALA A 547 18.29 1.19 18.07
CA ALA A 547 19.52 0.55 17.61
C ALA A 547 19.98 -0.44 18.67
N ARG A 548 20.39 -1.63 18.22
CA ARG A 548 20.85 -2.71 19.11
C ARG A 548 22.37 -2.76 19.18
N GLY A 549 22.93 -2.31 20.30
CA GLY A 549 24.37 -2.31 20.57
C GLY A 549 25.23 -1.84 19.38
N ALA A 550 26.24 -2.63 19.04
CA ALA A 550 27.14 -2.33 17.91
C ALA A 550 26.61 -2.81 16.55
N THR A 551 25.48 -3.54 16.48
CA THR A 551 24.91 -4.00 15.21
C THR A 551 24.19 -2.87 14.47
N GLY A 552 23.68 -1.88 15.21
CA GLY A 552 22.91 -0.77 14.64
C GLY A 552 21.52 -1.16 14.12
N VAL A 553 21.12 -2.43 14.24
CA VAL A 553 19.82 -2.93 13.76
C VAL A 553 18.70 -2.44 14.67
N SER A 554 17.63 -1.90 14.10
CA SER A 554 16.43 -1.49 14.83
C SER A 554 15.55 -2.67 15.23
N VAL A 555 14.66 -2.46 16.21
CA VAL A 555 13.68 -3.48 16.64
C VAL A 555 12.79 -3.91 15.47
N SER A 556 12.36 -2.96 14.64
CA SER A 556 11.52 -3.22 13.48
C SER A 556 12.22 -4.04 12.40
N SER A 557 13.49 -3.74 12.10
CA SER A 557 14.30 -4.52 11.16
C SER A 557 14.66 -5.89 11.72
N LEU A 558 14.87 -6.01 13.04
CA LEU A 558 15.22 -7.28 13.69
C LEU A 558 14.05 -8.27 13.70
N PHE A 559 12.84 -7.82 14.05
CA PHE A 559 11.66 -8.69 14.18
C PHE A 559 10.69 -8.63 13.01
N GLY A 560 10.98 -7.82 11.99
CA GLY A 560 10.10 -7.66 10.84
C GLY A 560 8.80 -6.94 11.21
N LEU A 561 8.88 -5.93 12.09
CA LEU A 561 7.69 -5.22 12.57
C LEU A 561 7.18 -4.24 11.52
N GLY A 562 5.95 -4.47 11.10
CA GLY A 562 5.24 -3.59 10.17
C GLY A 562 5.50 -3.93 8.69
N PRO A 563 4.64 -3.40 7.80
CA PRO A 563 4.67 -3.68 6.37
C PRO A 563 6.00 -3.26 5.71
N GLN A 564 6.66 -2.25 6.28
CA GLN A 564 7.97 -1.72 5.86
C GLN A 564 9.04 -2.80 5.82
N ALA A 565 9.21 -3.55 6.93
CA ALA A 565 10.26 -4.54 7.03
C ALA A 565 10.02 -5.72 6.08
N GLY A 566 8.74 -6.05 5.82
CA GLY A 566 8.35 -7.06 4.85
C GLY A 566 8.67 -6.67 3.41
N ALA A 567 8.24 -5.48 2.98
CA ALA A 567 8.40 -4.98 1.62
C ALA A 567 9.86 -4.62 1.27
N ALA A 568 10.61 -4.05 2.21
CA ALA A 568 12.01 -3.65 1.99
C ALA A 568 12.94 -4.83 1.63
N ARG A 569 12.56 -6.07 1.97
CA ARG A 569 13.31 -7.29 1.60
C ARG A 569 13.51 -7.46 0.09
N ALA A 570 12.61 -6.93 -0.74
CA ALA A 570 12.75 -6.98 -2.18
C ALA A 570 13.74 -5.94 -2.75
N VAL A 571 14.00 -4.86 -2.02
CA VAL A 571 14.82 -3.73 -2.51
C VAL A 571 16.31 -3.93 -2.24
N GLU A 572 16.64 -4.52 -1.10
CA GLU A 572 18.04 -4.61 -0.63
C GLU A 572 18.70 -5.96 -0.92
N ILE A 573 17.97 -6.91 -1.52
CA ILE A 573 18.50 -8.24 -1.83
C ILE A 573 19.47 -8.16 -3.01
N ALA A 574 20.64 -8.77 -2.86
CA ALA A 574 21.65 -8.87 -3.91
C ALA A 574 22.40 -10.20 -3.83
N VAL A 575 23.16 -10.53 -4.87
CA VAL A 575 24.19 -11.58 -4.75
C VAL A 575 25.29 -11.04 -3.84
N ASP A 576 25.84 -11.92 -2.99
CA ASP A 576 26.98 -11.57 -2.15
C ASP A 576 28.10 -10.91 -2.96
N SER A 577 28.69 -9.83 -2.43
CA SER A 577 29.64 -9.01 -3.18
C SER A 577 30.92 -9.75 -3.53
N ASP A 578 31.34 -10.70 -2.69
CA ASP A 578 32.56 -11.46 -2.92
C ASP A 578 32.33 -12.50 -4.02
N ILE A 579 31.18 -13.18 -4.00
CA ILE A 579 30.76 -14.12 -5.07
C ILE A 579 30.50 -13.38 -6.39
N ALA A 580 29.93 -12.18 -6.32
CA ALA A 580 29.72 -11.32 -7.49
C ALA A 580 31.04 -10.89 -8.15
N ALA A 581 32.08 -10.64 -7.35
CA ALA A 581 33.41 -10.27 -7.83
C ALA A 581 34.22 -11.49 -8.29
N ASP A 582 34.06 -12.63 -7.62
CA ASP A 582 34.69 -13.90 -7.94
C ASP A 582 33.69 -15.07 -7.95
N PRO A 583 33.12 -15.42 -9.13
CA PRO A 583 32.24 -16.57 -9.26
C PRO A 583 32.89 -17.91 -8.91
N ALA A 584 34.22 -17.99 -8.72
CA ALA A 584 34.87 -19.20 -8.22
C ALA A 584 34.46 -19.54 -6.77
N LEU A 585 33.95 -18.57 -6.01
CA LEU A 585 33.41 -18.77 -4.66
C LEU A 585 32.02 -19.44 -4.64
N LEU A 586 31.41 -19.69 -5.80
CA LEU A 586 30.14 -20.39 -5.88
C LEU A 586 30.28 -21.85 -5.39
N ALA A 587 29.42 -22.23 -4.45
CA ALA A 587 29.45 -23.52 -3.76
C ALA A 587 28.89 -24.66 -4.61
N VAL A 588 29.75 -25.22 -5.47
CA VAL A 588 29.35 -26.27 -6.43
C VAL A 588 29.59 -27.70 -5.94
N ALA A 589 30.43 -27.89 -4.92
CA ALA A 589 30.85 -29.20 -4.43
C ALA A 589 30.26 -29.51 -3.04
N ARG A 590 29.98 -30.78 -2.76
CA ARG A 590 29.47 -31.20 -1.44
C ARG A 590 30.59 -31.89 -0.65
N PRO A 591 31.08 -31.30 0.45
CA PRO A 591 32.17 -31.91 1.21
C PRO A 591 31.74 -33.25 1.81
N ASN A 592 32.68 -34.19 1.92
CA ASN A 592 32.50 -35.44 2.66
C ASN A 592 33.31 -35.44 3.96
N LEU A 593 32.78 -34.83 5.01
CA LEU A 593 33.49 -34.73 6.30
C LEU A 593 33.54 -36.03 7.11
N SER A 594 32.93 -37.11 6.61
CA SER A 594 33.09 -38.46 7.18
C SER A 594 34.37 -39.18 6.73
N ALA A 595 35.08 -38.65 5.73
CA ALA A 595 36.35 -39.21 5.26
C ALA A 595 37.48 -39.04 6.30
N ALA A 596 38.53 -39.86 6.20
CA ALA A 596 39.65 -39.76 7.14
C ALA A 596 40.46 -38.47 6.90
N ILE A 597 41.16 -38.01 7.93
CA ILE A 597 42.11 -36.90 7.78
C ILE A 597 43.20 -37.32 6.80
N GLY A 598 43.50 -36.47 5.83
CA GLY A 598 44.42 -36.73 4.72
C GLY A 598 43.75 -37.26 3.44
N ASP A 599 42.44 -37.55 3.46
CA ASP A 599 41.69 -37.89 2.26
C ASP A 599 41.16 -36.63 1.55
N VAL A 600 40.98 -36.73 0.22
CA VAL A 600 40.30 -35.70 -0.59
C VAL A 600 38.82 -35.70 -0.24
N VAL A 601 38.30 -34.57 0.24
CA VAL A 601 36.90 -34.39 0.63
C VAL A 601 36.09 -33.57 -0.36
N ILE A 602 36.77 -32.82 -1.23
CA ILE A 602 36.17 -31.93 -2.23
C ILE A 602 36.98 -32.05 -3.52
N GLU A 603 36.29 -32.09 -4.66
CA GLU A 603 36.91 -32.20 -5.98
C GLU A 603 36.39 -31.11 -6.92
N ALA A 604 37.23 -30.65 -7.85
CA ALA A 604 36.89 -29.60 -8.82
C ALA A 604 35.66 -29.91 -9.69
N GLY A 605 35.45 -31.19 -9.99
CA GLY A 605 34.37 -31.68 -10.86
C GLY A 605 33.10 -32.09 -10.12
N ASP A 606 33.05 -31.94 -8.79
CA ASP A 606 31.85 -32.27 -8.02
C ASP A 606 30.72 -31.30 -8.34
N ASN A 607 29.56 -31.84 -8.72
CA ASN A 607 28.38 -31.09 -9.12
C ASN A 607 27.23 -31.16 -8.11
N ARG A 608 27.43 -31.82 -6.96
CA ARG A 608 26.37 -32.02 -5.96
C ARG A 608 25.83 -30.71 -5.39
N GLY A 609 26.65 -29.67 -5.26
CA GLY A 609 26.23 -28.35 -4.82
C GLY A 609 25.46 -27.58 -5.90
N ALA A 610 25.92 -27.62 -7.16
CA ALA A 610 25.17 -27.05 -8.28
C ALA A 610 23.79 -27.72 -8.44
N ASN A 611 23.73 -29.05 -8.29
CA ASN A 611 22.47 -29.80 -8.28
C ASN A 611 21.59 -29.45 -7.07
N ALA A 612 22.17 -29.12 -5.90
CA ALA A 612 21.41 -28.67 -4.74
C ALA A 612 20.79 -27.27 -4.96
N LEU A 613 21.53 -26.34 -5.57
CA LEU A 613 21.01 -25.03 -5.99
C LEU A 613 19.87 -25.19 -7.01
N ALA A 614 20.03 -26.07 -8.00
CA ALA A 614 18.96 -26.38 -8.95
C ALA A 614 17.75 -27.02 -8.25
N ALA A 615 17.97 -27.97 -7.33
CA ALA A 615 16.90 -28.65 -6.58
C ALA A 615 16.15 -27.73 -5.60
N ALA A 616 16.75 -26.61 -5.19
CA ALA A 616 16.09 -25.62 -4.34
C ALA A 616 14.78 -25.07 -4.97
N ARG A 617 14.62 -25.15 -6.30
CA ARG A 617 13.39 -24.80 -7.01
C ARG A 617 12.15 -25.52 -6.50
N ASP A 618 12.32 -26.83 -6.34
CA ASP A 618 11.23 -27.80 -6.20
C ASP A 618 11.20 -28.43 -4.81
N ALA A 619 12.17 -28.09 -3.97
CA ALA A 619 12.17 -28.42 -2.55
C ALA A 619 10.92 -27.84 -1.86
N SER A 620 10.22 -28.68 -1.10
CA SER A 620 9.04 -28.29 -0.34
C SER A 620 9.45 -27.42 0.85
N ARG A 621 8.83 -26.24 0.97
CA ARG A 621 9.11 -25.23 2.00
C ARG A 621 7.80 -24.70 2.59
N GLN A 622 7.87 -24.25 3.84
CA GLN A 622 6.75 -23.58 4.49
C GLN A 622 6.84 -22.08 4.24
N PHE A 623 5.87 -21.55 3.50
CA PHE A 623 5.71 -20.11 3.28
C PHE A 623 4.74 -19.57 4.32
N THR A 624 5.14 -18.50 5.01
CA THR A 624 4.26 -17.73 5.88
C THR A 624 3.29 -16.87 5.05
N ALA A 625 2.23 -16.38 5.67
CA ALA A 625 1.34 -15.43 5.00
C ALA A 625 2.10 -14.12 4.76
N SER A 626 2.03 -13.58 3.54
CA SER A 626 2.73 -12.34 3.15
C SER A 626 1.90 -11.61 2.11
N GLY A 627 1.34 -10.44 2.47
CA GLY A 627 0.49 -9.67 1.58
C GLY A 627 -0.73 -10.45 1.05
N VAL A 628 -0.85 -10.52 -0.29
CA VAL A 628 -1.95 -11.24 -0.96
C VAL A 628 -1.82 -12.77 -0.91
N MET A 629 -0.69 -13.28 -0.41
CA MET A 629 -0.37 -14.70 -0.37
C MET A 629 -0.68 -15.28 1.01
N THR A 630 -1.45 -16.37 1.05
CA THR A 630 -1.73 -17.11 2.29
C THR A 630 -0.61 -18.07 2.64
N ALA A 631 -0.51 -18.43 3.92
CA ALA A 631 0.44 -19.43 4.40
C ALA A 631 0.20 -20.79 3.73
N GLN A 632 1.26 -21.43 3.25
CA GLN A 632 1.18 -22.65 2.44
C GLN A 632 2.49 -23.43 2.47
N THR A 633 2.42 -24.75 2.34
CA THR A 633 3.59 -25.61 2.14
C THR A 633 3.68 -26.00 0.67
N THR A 634 4.70 -25.54 -0.04
CA THR A 634 4.86 -25.78 -1.48
C THR A 634 6.31 -25.55 -1.94
N SER A 635 6.59 -25.64 -3.24
CA SER A 635 7.92 -25.30 -3.80
C SER A 635 8.01 -23.84 -4.23
N LEU A 636 9.22 -23.31 -4.43
CA LEU A 636 9.41 -21.97 -4.98
C LEU A 636 8.76 -21.82 -6.36
N SER A 637 8.91 -22.81 -7.24
CA SER A 637 8.28 -22.81 -8.57
C SER A 637 6.76 -22.60 -8.52
N VAL A 638 6.08 -23.36 -7.66
CA VAL A 638 4.63 -23.27 -7.50
C VAL A 638 4.22 -21.96 -6.81
N TYR A 639 4.99 -21.50 -5.81
CA TYR A 639 4.72 -20.23 -5.14
C TYR A 639 4.82 -19.05 -6.11
N VAL A 640 5.87 -18.99 -6.94
CA VAL A 640 6.07 -17.97 -7.98
C VAL A 640 4.91 -17.96 -8.97
N SER A 641 4.46 -19.13 -9.44
CA SER A 641 3.30 -19.23 -10.35
C SER A 641 1.99 -18.76 -9.71
N ARG A 642 1.78 -19.08 -8.42
CA ARG A 642 0.60 -18.63 -7.67
C ARG A 642 0.62 -17.12 -7.46
N PHE A 643 1.78 -16.54 -7.17
CA PHE A 643 1.97 -15.11 -7.03
C PHE A 643 1.71 -14.38 -8.36
N ALA A 644 2.24 -14.87 -9.48
CA ALA A 644 1.93 -14.36 -10.81
C ALA A 644 0.43 -14.33 -11.09
N GLY A 645 -0.25 -15.44 -10.77
CA GLY A 645 -1.70 -15.52 -10.89
C GLY A 645 -2.45 -14.57 -9.96
N ALA A 646 -1.92 -14.27 -8.76
CA ALA A 646 -2.53 -13.33 -7.82
C ALA A 646 -2.46 -11.89 -8.33
N VAL A 647 -1.29 -11.47 -8.83
CA VAL A 647 -1.11 -10.15 -9.46
C VAL A 647 -2.09 -9.97 -10.63
N GLY A 648 -2.15 -10.94 -11.55
CA GLY A 648 -3.04 -10.87 -12.71
C GLY A 648 -4.52 -10.87 -12.35
N ARG A 649 -4.95 -11.62 -11.33
CA ARG A 649 -6.33 -11.59 -10.84
C ARG A 649 -6.70 -10.23 -10.25
N LEU A 650 -5.81 -9.63 -9.47
CA LEU A 650 -6.07 -8.35 -8.81
C LEU A 650 -6.31 -7.23 -9.84
N ALA A 651 -5.46 -7.16 -10.87
CA ALA A 651 -5.63 -6.22 -11.98
C ALA A 651 -6.92 -6.52 -12.78
N SER A 652 -7.15 -7.78 -13.17
CA SER A 652 -8.34 -8.14 -13.97
C SER A 652 -9.65 -7.89 -13.22
N ASP A 653 -9.70 -8.13 -11.92
CA ASP A 653 -10.90 -7.87 -11.11
C ASP A 653 -11.14 -6.37 -10.94
N ALA A 654 -10.08 -5.55 -10.80
CA ALA A 654 -10.18 -4.10 -10.77
C ALA A 654 -10.66 -3.51 -12.11
N GLU A 655 -10.13 -4.00 -13.25
CA GLU A 655 -10.58 -3.61 -14.59
C GLU A 655 -12.05 -3.94 -14.83
N ARG A 656 -12.50 -5.14 -14.41
CA ARG A 656 -13.92 -5.52 -14.49
C ARG A 656 -14.79 -4.62 -13.62
N ALA A 657 -14.33 -4.26 -12.43
CA ALA A 657 -15.04 -3.34 -11.54
C ALA A 657 -15.17 -1.95 -12.17
N SER A 658 -14.11 -1.42 -12.78
CA SER A 658 -14.12 -0.16 -13.53
C SER A 658 -15.10 -0.21 -14.70
N ALA A 659 -15.04 -1.25 -15.55
CA ALA A 659 -15.96 -1.41 -16.68
C ALA A 659 -17.44 -1.50 -16.23
N GLY A 660 -17.70 -2.22 -15.13
CA GLY A 660 -19.03 -2.32 -14.54
C GLY A 660 -19.53 -0.97 -13.98
N ALA A 661 -18.68 -0.25 -13.26
CA ALA A 661 -19.01 1.06 -12.71
C ALA A 661 -19.21 2.13 -13.80
N ALA A 662 -18.42 2.09 -14.87
CA ALA A 662 -18.58 2.95 -16.04
C ALA A 662 -19.92 2.70 -16.75
N ALA A 663 -20.31 1.45 -16.94
CA ALA A 663 -21.61 1.11 -17.51
C ALA A 663 -22.79 1.57 -16.63
N LEU A 664 -22.65 1.46 -15.30
CA LEU A 664 -23.66 1.94 -14.35
C LEU A 664 -23.79 3.46 -14.35
N SER A 665 -22.66 4.19 -14.33
CA SER A 665 -22.62 5.66 -14.44
C SER A 665 -23.29 6.12 -15.73
N LEU A 666 -22.92 5.53 -16.88
CA LEU A 666 -23.54 5.87 -18.16
C LEU A 666 -25.06 5.65 -18.14
N ALA A 667 -25.51 4.49 -17.65
CA ALA A 667 -26.95 4.20 -17.57
C ALA A 667 -27.70 5.15 -16.62
N ALA A 668 -27.07 5.59 -15.53
CA ALA A 668 -27.65 6.58 -14.61
C ALA A 668 -27.71 7.98 -15.24
N ALA A 669 -26.64 8.39 -15.92
CA ALA A 669 -26.54 9.66 -16.64
C ALA A 669 -27.59 9.74 -17.75
N ASP A 670 -27.75 8.70 -18.56
CA ASP A 670 -28.75 8.63 -19.64
C ASP A 670 -30.18 8.76 -19.09
N ARG A 671 -30.49 8.06 -17.99
CA ARG A 671 -31.81 8.16 -17.33
C ARG A 671 -32.07 9.55 -16.79
N ARG A 672 -31.06 10.18 -16.17
CA ARG A 672 -31.16 11.55 -15.67
C ARG A 672 -31.37 12.54 -16.83
N ALA A 673 -30.61 12.40 -17.91
CA ALA A 673 -30.72 13.26 -19.10
C ALA A 673 -32.08 13.15 -19.80
N GLN A 674 -32.73 11.99 -19.78
CA GLN A 674 -34.09 11.83 -20.34
C GLN A 674 -35.14 12.68 -19.62
N VAL A 675 -34.95 12.98 -18.34
CA VAL A 675 -35.90 13.76 -17.52
C VAL A 675 -35.48 15.22 -17.41
N GLU A 676 -34.22 15.45 -17.08
CA GLU A 676 -33.68 16.77 -16.76
C GLU A 676 -33.12 17.51 -17.99
N GLY A 677 -32.88 16.79 -19.10
CA GLY A 677 -32.25 17.32 -20.29
C GLY A 677 -33.11 18.30 -21.09
N VAL A 678 -32.42 19.09 -21.93
CA VAL A 678 -33.04 20.02 -22.85
C VAL A 678 -33.16 19.37 -24.24
N SER A 679 -34.39 19.19 -24.70
CA SER A 679 -34.69 18.89 -26.09
C SER A 679 -34.77 20.21 -26.86
N ILE A 680 -33.81 20.45 -27.76
CA ILE A 680 -33.76 21.69 -28.56
C ILE A 680 -35.04 21.83 -29.39
N ASP A 681 -35.55 20.73 -29.95
CA ASP A 681 -36.77 20.75 -30.75
C ASP A 681 -37.99 21.15 -29.92
N ASP A 682 -38.14 20.57 -28.72
CA ASP A 682 -39.25 20.93 -27.82
C ASP A 682 -39.15 22.39 -27.37
N GLU A 683 -37.93 22.86 -27.09
CA GLU A 683 -37.70 24.23 -26.65
C GLU A 683 -37.89 25.24 -27.79
N LEU A 684 -37.56 24.89 -29.03
CA LEU A 684 -37.89 25.68 -30.22
C LEU A 684 -39.40 25.76 -30.47
N VAL A 685 -40.13 24.66 -30.25
CA VAL A 685 -41.61 24.66 -30.31
C VAL A 685 -42.19 25.58 -29.21
N ARG A 686 -41.63 25.53 -27.99
CA ARG A 686 -42.01 26.46 -26.91
C ARG A 686 -41.69 27.91 -27.28
N MET A 687 -40.51 28.19 -27.86
CA MET A 687 -40.15 29.53 -28.34
C MET A 687 -41.13 30.05 -29.38
N THR A 688 -41.48 29.26 -30.40
CA THR A 688 -42.45 29.69 -31.41
C THR A 688 -43.83 29.95 -30.80
N THR A 689 -44.25 29.13 -29.84
CA THR A 689 -45.50 29.33 -29.09
C THR A 689 -45.49 30.64 -28.32
N PHE A 690 -44.41 30.94 -27.58
CA PHE A 690 -44.28 32.20 -26.84
C PHE A 690 -44.11 33.43 -27.74
N GLN A 691 -43.44 33.32 -28.89
CA GLN A 691 -43.36 34.38 -29.91
C GLN A 691 -44.75 34.73 -30.45
N ASN A 692 -45.55 33.71 -30.79
CA ASN A 692 -46.91 33.90 -31.28
C ASN A 692 -47.81 34.52 -30.20
N ALA A 693 -47.69 34.07 -28.94
CA ALA A 693 -48.44 34.63 -27.81
C ALA A 693 -48.06 36.10 -27.54
N TYR A 694 -46.76 36.43 -27.58
CA TYR A 694 -46.27 37.80 -27.46
C TYR A 694 -46.82 38.71 -28.57
N ALA A 695 -46.80 38.26 -29.82
CA ALA A 695 -47.33 39.00 -30.96
C ALA A 695 -48.84 39.22 -30.86
N ALA A 696 -49.60 38.21 -30.41
CA ALA A 696 -51.04 38.31 -30.20
C ALA A 696 -51.39 39.29 -29.05
N ALA A 697 -50.68 39.21 -27.93
CA ALA A 697 -50.86 40.13 -26.79
C ALA A 697 -50.53 41.59 -27.17
N SER A 698 -49.48 41.80 -27.95
CA SER A 698 -49.10 43.12 -28.46
C SER A 698 -50.18 43.75 -29.34
N ARG A 699 -50.80 42.97 -30.23
CA ARG A 699 -51.93 43.43 -31.06
C ARG A 699 -53.17 43.75 -30.23
N LEU A 700 -53.43 42.97 -29.18
CA LEU A 700 -54.52 43.22 -28.23
C LEU A 700 -54.35 44.56 -27.50
N ILE A 701 -53.13 44.85 -27.03
CA ILE A 701 -52.80 46.13 -26.40
C ILE A 701 -52.98 47.29 -27.39
N GLN A 702 -52.51 47.15 -28.63
CA GLN A 702 -52.67 48.17 -29.67
C GLN A 702 -54.14 48.47 -29.96
N ALA A 703 -54.95 47.44 -30.20
CA ALA A 703 -56.39 47.61 -30.46
C ALA A 703 -57.12 48.25 -29.27
N ALA A 704 -56.74 47.90 -28.04
CA ALA A 704 -57.30 48.53 -26.84
C ALA A 704 -56.84 49.99 -26.67
N ALA A 705 -55.61 50.34 -27.03
CA ALA A 705 -55.11 51.72 -27.03
C ALA A 705 -55.87 52.59 -28.04
N GLU A 706 -56.08 52.09 -29.27
CA GLU A 706 -56.90 52.76 -30.29
C GLU A 706 -58.34 53.00 -29.82
N MET A 707 -58.97 51.98 -29.20
CA MET A 707 -60.31 52.13 -28.62
C MET A 707 -60.36 53.13 -27.46
N TYR A 708 -59.29 53.22 -26.65
CA TYR A 708 -59.18 54.20 -25.57
C TYR A 708 -59.10 55.63 -26.13
N GLU A 709 -58.29 55.83 -27.17
CA GLU A 709 -58.11 57.11 -27.84
C GLU A 709 -59.41 57.59 -28.50
N ILE A 710 -60.15 56.68 -29.16
CA ILE A 710 -61.48 56.98 -29.71
C ILE A 710 -62.45 57.39 -28.60
N LEU A 711 -62.50 56.67 -27.48
CA LEU A 711 -63.38 56.99 -26.34
C LEU A 711 -63.05 58.34 -25.68
N VAL A 712 -61.77 58.67 -25.52
CA VAL A 712 -61.32 59.95 -24.96
C VAL A 712 -61.66 61.12 -25.90
N ASN A 713 -61.54 60.91 -27.22
CA ASN A 713 -61.93 61.91 -28.22
C ASN A 713 -63.46 62.11 -28.30
N LEU A 714 -64.26 61.08 -28.03
CA LEU A 714 -65.72 61.16 -27.93
C LEU A 714 -66.22 61.89 -26.66
N GLY A 715 -65.50 61.78 -25.54
CA GLY A 715 -65.83 62.46 -24.28
C GLY A 715 -65.43 63.94 -24.20
N ARG A 716 -64.87 64.50 -25.29
CA ARG A 716 -64.39 65.89 -25.39
C ARG A 716 -65.41 66.85 -26.02
N TYR A 717 -66.66 66.41 -26.22
CA TYR A 717 -67.79 67.21 -26.70
C TYR A 717 -68.81 67.48 -25.60
#